data_AF-A0A965E398-F1
#
_entry.id   AF-A0A965E398-F1
#
_cell.length_a   1.000
_cell.length_b   1.000
_cell.length_c   1.000
_cell.angle_alpha   90.00
_cell.angle_beta   90.00
_cell.angle_gamma   90.00
#
_symmetry.space_group_name_H-M   'P 1'
#
loop_
_entity.id
_entity.type
_entity.pdbx_description
1 polymer ?
#
loop_
_entity_poly.entity_id
_entity_poly.type
_entity_poly.pdbx_seq_one_letter_code
_entity_poly.pdbx_strand_id
1 'polypeptide(L)'
;PARTTPTAPLVVQNKQRHKDPLPDHPRDNLTLPPKPFNNQEDTDNRLPGFRDDDPLEPRAVLEPPVLSAIPLASLDPELKPGVMPQLPSESEKRTKPVDTIGSIKLVRRQEKDEETLIDRLKTVPEFAIYTQFTIADANALARDTLMLRNQGRFRPETVPDPYLLRSGLPIIAGEACRLSDDAADALQTGSLSLRELLTGQRRGIGFVSLRTVDSDHPGVVAEHLQAKGDGHNNWLRPHAIPVMMQMMMAEKPEMRAVLIDTLAKIDGPRATAALAVRACTDLNRMCRTKAIEALNRRPREQYVGLLLTALRHPFDAIADHAAEALVSLRRKEVVPALVQMLDLPDPSLPYAKPNKSGKFIREMVRINHLRGCLICHAQSTSGTDKVRAAVPPTDRALNPAGSYNWDGGVFITARITYVRQDFSHNLEVSDPGKWPEQQRFDFLTRERPAQKQELERKLVGLTPHQKALTWTLEHLTGKNPGPNPEDWKRLYLDQSLPVEKRHSALRDATALTVDENGTAYIAEHGRILKVDSNAGRAVWHEFEGSMRGLALDARNGLLVSYDHARWLQRFDLRTKEKQPLGGGKAFLNDPRRPNADKHGGAYLCDGDRAVHYLQADGTFKKLNLGKLKADQLAVGPDGDFLFVASESELWGCSIESAGMVGKPIRVAKVASPGGIRDLAVDGRGLVSVVHGGGVDVITPEGLRLATARLPDIPTAVVARGETLHVLTKDSLYAVDLAGVIRP
;
A
#
# COMPACT_ATOMS: atom_id res chain seq x y z
N PRO A 1 22.21 66.25 17.66
CA PRO A 1 23.06 67.34 17.10
C PRO A 1 23.34 67.11 15.61
N ALA A 2 23.16 68.17 14.82
CA ALA A 2 23.69 68.42 13.47
C ALA A 2 25.05 67.74 13.12
N ARG A 3 25.43 67.45 11.86
CA ARG A 3 24.88 67.85 10.54
C ARG A 3 25.55 67.06 9.36
N THR A 4 24.82 66.91 8.26
CA THR A 4 25.24 66.96 6.81
C THR A 4 26.37 66.08 6.21
N THR A 5 25.95 65.31 5.19
CA THR A 5 26.57 64.94 3.88
C THR A 5 27.09 66.18 3.07
N PRO A 6 27.80 66.13 1.90
CA PRO A 6 27.60 65.19 0.76
C PRO A 6 28.73 64.90 -0.30
N THR A 7 28.42 63.98 -1.22
CA THR A 7 28.76 63.87 -2.69
C THR A 7 30.17 64.14 -3.30
N ALA A 8 30.71 63.10 -3.98
CA ALA A 8 31.21 62.91 -5.39
C ALA A 8 31.48 64.12 -6.35
N PRO A 9 32.05 63.96 -7.60
CA PRO A 9 32.49 62.76 -8.36
C PRO A 9 33.82 62.89 -9.23
N LEU A 10 34.12 61.84 -10.02
CA LEU A 10 34.76 61.82 -11.37
C LEU A 10 36.19 62.38 -11.64
N VAL A 11 37.08 61.50 -12.14
CA VAL A 11 38.06 61.82 -13.21
C VAL A 11 38.11 60.67 -14.23
N VAL A 12 38.05 61.02 -15.51
CA VAL A 12 38.19 60.12 -16.67
C VAL A 12 39.66 60.01 -17.06
N GLN A 13 40.17 58.80 -17.35
CA GLN A 13 41.24 58.62 -18.34
C GLN A 13 40.98 57.43 -19.25
N ASN A 14 40.82 57.75 -20.53
CA ASN A 14 40.72 56.82 -21.65
C ASN A 14 42.10 56.78 -22.33
N LYS A 15 42.72 55.61 -22.49
CA LYS A 15 43.95 55.45 -23.29
C LYS A 15 43.86 54.25 -24.21
N GLN A 16 44.26 54.48 -25.45
CA GLN A 16 44.03 53.64 -26.62
C GLN A 16 45.37 53.08 -27.12
N ARG A 17 45.31 51.91 -27.79
CA ARG A 17 46.33 51.30 -28.69
C ARG A 17 47.55 50.63 -28.03
N HIS A 18 47.76 49.35 -28.39
CA HIS A 18 48.94 48.93 -29.17
C HIS A 18 48.69 47.63 -29.95
N LYS A 19 49.59 47.35 -30.91
CA LYS A 19 49.62 46.33 -31.99
C LYS A 19 51.06 45.79 -32.07
N ASP A 20 51.41 44.59 -32.55
CA ASP A 20 50.76 43.35 -33.06
C ASP A 20 51.65 42.16 -32.56
N PRO A 21 51.70 40.89 -33.08
CA PRO A 21 50.87 40.10 -34.03
C PRO A 21 50.52 38.66 -33.53
N LEU A 22 49.94 37.82 -34.41
CA LEU A 22 49.67 36.38 -34.24
C LEU A 22 50.93 35.49 -34.24
N PRO A 23 50.77 34.18 -33.90
CA PRO A 23 51.07 33.15 -34.90
C PRO A 23 49.91 32.15 -35.18
N ASP A 24 50.03 31.49 -36.35
CA ASP A 24 49.22 30.40 -36.93
C ASP A 24 49.13 29.11 -36.07
N HIS A 25 48.26 28.09 -36.26
CA HIS A 25 47.31 27.59 -37.29
C HIS A 25 46.38 26.54 -36.59
N PRO A 26 45.43 25.82 -37.24
CA PRO A 26 44.70 26.04 -38.50
C PRO A 26 43.15 26.08 -38.28
N ARG A 27 42.38 26.25 -39.37
CA ARG A 27 40.90 26.17 -39.37
C ARG A 27 40.43 24.89 -40.08
N ASP A 28 39.61 24.07 -39.41
CA ASP A 28 38.76 23.09 -40.08
C ASP A 28 37.33 23.62 -40.20
N ASN A 29 37.03 24.19 -41.37
CA ASN A 29 35.66 24.43 -41.81
C ASN A 29 35.12 23.18 -42.49
N LEU A 30 34.25 22.42 -41.83
CA LEU A 30 33.33 21.49 -42.50
C LEU A 30 31.88 21.87 -42.21
N THR A 31 31.44 22.91 -42.92
CA THR A 31 30.03 23.21 -43.10
C THR A 31 29.40 22.11 -43.98
N LEU A 32 28.60 21.23 -43.38
CA LEU A 32 27.67 20.38 -44.12
C LEU A 32 26.25 20.91 -43.88
N PRO A 33 25.46 21.22 -44.93
CA PRO A 33 24.11 21.72 -44.76
C PRO A 33 23.19 20.63 -44.18
N PRO A 34 22.13 20.99 -43.44
CA PRO A 34 21.13 20.02 -43.01
C PRO A 34 20.47 19.40 -44.25
N LYS A 35 20.51 18.06 -44.35
CA LYS A 35 19.74 17.35 -45.38
C LYS A 35 18.25 17.62 -45.14
N PRO A 36 17.45 17.88 -46.19
CA PRO A 36 16.01 17.97 -46.04
C PRO A 36 15.47 16.62 -45.57
N PHE A 37 14.67 16.62 -44.50
CA PHE A 37 13.83 15.48 -44.17
C PHE A 37 12.83 15.29 -45.30
N ASN A 38 12.80 14.10 -45.87
CA ASN A 38 11.85 13.77 -46.93
C ASN A 38 10.48 13.55 -46.30
N ASN A 39 9.51 14.42 -46.63
CA ASN A 39 8.14 14.22 -46.19
C ASN A 39 7.55 13.01 -46.90
N GLN A 40 7.27 11.96 -46.15
CA GLN A 40 6.29 10.96 -46.53
C GLN A 40 5.20 11.01 -45.47
N GLU A 41 3.96 11.25 -45.92
CA GLU A 41 2.81 11.47 -45.04
C GLU A 41 2.51 10.18 -44.27
N ASP A 42 2.68 10.22 -42.95
CA ASP A 42 2.27 9.13 -42.07
C ASP A 42 1.45 9.74 -40.93
N THR A 43 0.12 9.69 -41.07
CA THR A 43 -0.84 10.29 -40.14
C THR A 43 -1.12 9.40 -38.92
N ASP A 44 -0.14 8.64 -38.47
CA ASP A 44 -0.30 7.65 -37.41
C ASP A 44 0.08 8.23 -36.04
N ASN A 45 -0.84 8.12 -35.08
CA ASN A 45 -0.78 8.81 -33.79
C ASN A 45 0.08 8.06 -32.75
N ARG A 46 1.14 7.37 -33.22
CA ARG A 46 2.02 6.54 -32.38
C ARG A 46 3.14 7.37 -31.77
N LEU A 47 3.40 7.15 -30.48
CA LEU A 47 4.64 7.58 -29.84
C LEU A 47 5.79 6.72 -30.43
N PRO A 48 6.77 7.31 -31.12
CA PRO A 48 7.84 6.53 -31.75
C PRO A 48 8.79 5.98 -30.68
N GLY A 49 8.90 4.65 -30.57
CA GLY A 49 9.91 4.02 -29.71
C GLY A 49 9.62 2.58 -29.23
N PHE A 50 8.37 2.12 -29.25
CA PHE A 50 8.01 0.83 -28.66
C PHE A 50 8.02 -0.32 -29.68
N ARG A 51 8.80 -1.38 -29.37
CA ARG A 51 8.61 -2.74 -29.90
C ARG A 51 7.75 -3.51 -28.89
N ASP A 52 6.75 -4.25 -29.36
CA ASP A 52 5.70 -4.81 -28.49
C ASP A 52 6.08 -6.12 -27.77
N ASP A 53 7.24 -6.73 -28.04
CA ASP A 53 7.63 -8.05 -27.53
C ASP A 53 8.91 -8.01 -26.65
N ASP A 54 8.75 -7.82 -25.33
CA ASP A 54 9.73 -8.30 -24.34
C ASP A 54 9.11 -8.35 -22.91
N PRO A 55 9.19 -9.47 -22.16
CA PRO A 55 8.72 -9.55 -20.78
C PRO A 55 9.72 -8.86 -19.83
N LEU A 56 9.50 -7.57 -19.58
CA LEU A 56 10.40 -6.76 -18.75
C LEU A 56 10.33 -7.10 -17.25
N GLU A 57 11.50 -7.41 -16.68
CA GLU A 57 11.76 -7.28 -15.23
C GLU A 57 11.58 -5.82 -14.77
N PRO A 58 11.29 -5.55 -13.47
CA PRO A 58 10.90 -4.24 -12.98
C PRO A 58 12.02 -3.19 -13.09
N ARG A 59 12.05 -2.46 -14.21
CA ARG A 59 12.82 -1.23 -14.38
C ARG A 59 12.19 -0.10 -13.57
N ALA A 60 12.99 0.88 -13.14
CA ALA A 60 12.50 2.04 -12.37
C ALA A 60 11.53 2.90 -13.20
N VAL A 61 10.23 2.75 -12.96
CA VAL A 61 9.15 3.59 -13.50
C VAL A 61 8.75 4.62 -12.43
N LEU A 62 8.35 5.82 -12.85
CA LEU A 62 7.83 6.83 -11.92
C LEU A 62 6.53 6.30 -11.28
N GLU A 63 6.53 6.10 -9.97
CA GLU A 63 5.32 5.75 -9.24
C GLU A 63 4.40 6.97 -9.12
N PRO A 64 3.07 6.78 -9.00
CA PRO A 64 2.18 7.87 -8.64
C PRO A 64 2.55 8.47 -7.28
N PRO A 65 2.05 9.68 -6.94
CA PRO A 65 2.06 10.19 -5.57
C PRO A 65 1.64 9.11 -4.57
N VAL A 66 2.35 9.03 -3.44
CA VAL A 66 2.00 8.17 -2.31
C VAL A 66 1.95 9.07 -1.09
N LEU A 67 0.88 8.99 -0.31
CA LEU A 67 0.72 9.80 0.90
C LEU A 67 1.85 9.51 1.89
N SER A 68 2.61 10.54 2.23
CA SER A 68 3.80 10.51 3.11
C SER A 68 3.49 10.31 4.61
N ALA A 69 2.38 9.63 4.92
CA ALA A 69 2.06 9.21 6.29
C ALA A 69 2.80 7.91 6.65
N ILE A 70 3.17 7.78 7.92
CA ILE A 70 3.94 6.62 8.40
C ILE A 70 3.06 5.35 8.33
N PRO A 71 3.51 4.26 7.67
CA PRO A 71 2.84 2.96 7.69
C PRO A 71 2.61 2.50 9.13
N LEU A 72 1.45 1.92 9.43
CA LEU A 72 1.07 1.53 10.80
C LEU A 72 2.16 0.68 11.50
N ALA A 73 2.82 -0.20 10.74
CA ALA A 73 3.90 -1.08 11.17
C ALA A 73 5.23 -0.41 11.57
N SER A 74 5.36 0.92 11.48
CA SER A 74 6.60 1.65 11.84
C SER A 74 6.42 2.69 12.94
N LEU A 75 5.28 2.67 13.65
CA LEU A 75 5.06 3.46 14.87
C LEU A 75 5.33 2.66 16.16
N ASP A 76 5.36 1.33 16.11
CA ASP A 76 5.68 0.45 17.25
C ASP A 76 6.27 -0.89 16.73
N PRO A 77 7.41 -1.39 17.25
CA PRO A 77 7.97 -2.69 16.86
C PRO A 77 7.09 -3.92 17.18
N GLU A 78 6.17 -3.80 18.14
CA GLU A 78 5.30 -4.89 18.61
C GLU A 78 3.95 -4.90 17.89
N LEU A 79 3.43 -3.74 17.45
CA LEU A 79 2.28 -3.65 16.53
C LEU A 79 2.75 -3.93 15.09
N LYS A 80 2.77 -5.21 14.72
CA LYS A 80 2.79 -5.63 13.32
C LYS A 80 1.37 -5.94 12.85
N PRO A 81 0.71 -5.04 12.09
CA PRO A 81 -0.31 -5.50 11.15
C PRO A 81 0.35 -6.50 10.21
N GLY A 82 -0.30 -7.64 9.94
CA GLY A 82 0.09 -8.53 8.86
C GLY A 82 0.26 -7.73 7.57
N VAL A 83 1.47 -7.77 7.01
CA VAL A 83 1.95 -7.13 5.76
C VAL A 83 1.02 -6.02 5.24
N MET A 84 1.29 -4.76 5.62
CA MET A 84 0.87 -3.66 4.76
C MET A 84 1.48 -3.92 3.37
N PRO A 85 0.68 -3.96 2.30
CA PRO A 85 1.24 -4.16 0.97
C PRO A 85 2.28 -3.08 0.70
N GLN A 86 3.52 -3.50 0.44
CA GLN A 86 4.39 -2.70 -0.42
C GLN A 86 3.64 -2.52 -1.75
N LEU A 87 3.86 -1.41 -2.47
CA LEU A 87 3.29 -1.26 -3.81
C LEU A 87 3.57 -2.55 -4.60
N PRO A 88 2.54 -3.26 -5.10
CA PRO A 88 2.77 -4.54 -5.74
C PRO A 88 3.74 -4.39 -6.91
N SER A 89 4.76 -5.26 -6.95
CA SER A 89 5.63 -5.34 -8.12
C SER A 89 4.79 -5.67 -9.36
N GLU A 90 5.21 -5.20 -10.53
CA GLU A 90 4.48 -5.38 -11.80
C GLU A 90 4.24 -6.84 -12.21
N SER A 91 4.83 -7.81 -11.49
CA SER A 91 4.57 -9.24 -11.62
C SER A 91 3.20 -9.71 -11.10
N GLU A 92 2.47 -8.92 -10.31
CA GLU A 92 1.09 -9.27 -9.95
C GLU A 92 0.15 -9.22 -11.17
N LYS A 93 -0.57 -10.33 -11.41
CA LYS A 93 -1.44 -10.51 -12.58
C LYS A 93 -2.42 -9.35 -12.73
N ARG A 94 -2.52 -8.79 -13.94
CA ARG A 94 -3.54 -7.80 -14.32
C ARG A 94 -4.94 -8.35 -14.05
N THR A 95 -5.55 -7.95 -12.95
CA THR A 95 -6.95 -8.18 -12.63
C THR A 95 -7.80 -7.07 -13.25
N LYS A 96 -8.78 -7.46 -14.06
CA LYS A 96 -9.73 -6.54 -14.68
C LYS A 96 -10.70 -5.96 -13.63
N PRO A 97 -11.32 -4.79 -13.88
CA PRO A 97 -12.35 -4.25 -13.01
C PRO A 97 -13.56 -5.19 -12.96
N VAL A 98 -14.30 -5.18 -11.85
CA VAL A 98 -15.55 -5.95 -11.74
C VAL A 98 -16.69 -5.14 -12.37
N ASP A 99 -17.23 -5.63 -13.48
CA ASP A 99 -18.25 -4.92 -14.28
C ASP A 99 -19.61 -4.76 -13.56
N THR A 100 -19.95 -5.65 -12.62
CA THR A 100 -21.27 -5.73 -11.98
C THR A 100 -21.22 -5.39 -10.48
N ILE A 101 -21.03 -4.11 -10.15
CA ILE A 101 -21.29 -3.58 -8.80
C ILE A 101 -22.24 -2.40 -8.90
N GLY A 102 -23.37 -2.49 -8.20
CA GLY A 102 -24.41 -1.46 -8.19
C GLY A 102 -23.95 -0.11 -7.65
N SER A 103 -24.74 0.93 -7.90
CA SER A 103 -24.48 2.30 -7.44
C SER A 103 -24.25 2.38 -5.92
N ILE A 104 -23.15 2.99 -5.50
CA ILE A 104 -22.78 3.12 -4.10
C ILE A 104 -23.60 4.22 -3.43
N LYS A 105 -24.18 3.93 -2.25
CA LYS A 105 -24.65 4.99 -1.36
C LYS A 105 -23.45 5.63 -0.67
N LEU A 106 -23.01 6.77 -1.19
CA LEU A 106 -21.91 7.56 -0.61
C LEU A 106 -22.33 8.14 0.74
N VAL A 107 -21.50 7.94 1.76
CA VAL A 107 -21.70 8.46 3.12
C VAL A 107 -20.72 9.60 3.37
N ARG A 108 -21.17 10.66 4.04
CA ARG A 108 -20.41 11.91 4.19
C ARG A 108 -20.07 12.22 5.63
N ARG A 109 -18.88 12.77 5.80
CA ARG A 109 -18.27 13.17 7.06
C ARG A 109 -17.68 14.57 7.00
N GLN A 110 -17.11 15.00 5.88
CA GLN A 110 -16.46 16.29 5.79
C GLN A 110 -17.50 17.41 5.96
N GLU A 111 -17.43 18.11 7.08
CA GLU A 111 -18.36 19.19 7.47
C GLU A 111 -18.01 20.53 6.80
N LYS A 112 -16.75 20.70 6.36
CA LYS A 112 -16.24 21.91 5.72
C LYS A 112 -16.51 21.89 4.20
N ASP A 113 -16.91 23.02 3.64
CA ASP A 113 -17.00 23.20 2.19
C ASP A 113 -15.62 23.32 1.51
N GLU A 114 -15.62 23.32 0.17
CA GLU A 114 -14.39 23.36 -0.64
C GLU A 114 -13.62 24.68 -0.45
N GLU A 115 -14.31 25.81 -0.32
CA GLU A 115 -13.71 27.13 -0.11
C GLU A 115 -12.97 27.20 1.24
N THR A 116 -13.61 26.75 2.33
CA THR A 116 -13.00 26.62 3.66
C THR A 116 -11.76 25.71 3.62
N LEU A 117 -11.79 24.63 2.84
CA LEU A 117 -10.62 23.74 2.69
C LEU A 117 -9.49 24.40 1.89
N ILE A 118 -9.81 25.15 0.84
CA ILE A 118 -8.84 25.93 0.04
C ILE A 118 -8.18 27.01 0.90
N ASP A 119 -8.95 27.76 1.71
CA ASP A 119 -8.40 28.78 2.60
C ASP A 119 -7.46 28.17 3.65
N ARG A 120 -7.78 26.99 4.17
CA ARG A 120 -6.85 26.25 5.02
C ARG A 120 -5.56 25.89 4.29
N LEU A 121 -5.60 25.53 3.00
CA LEU A 121 -4.39 25.32 2.21
C LEU A 121 -3.55 26.60 2.03
N LYS A 122 -4.16 27.79 1.95
CA LYS A 122 -3.43 29.08 1.93
C LYS A 122 -2.62 29.30 3.21
N THR A 123 -3.13 28.85 4.36
CA THR A 123 -2.45 28.95 5.67
C THR A 123 -1.30 27.95 5.89
N VAL A 124 -1.15 26.95 5.01
CA VAL A 124 -0.08 25.94 5.12
C VAL A 124 1.29 26.61 5.00
N PRO A 125 2.26 26.33 5.90
CA PRO A 125 3.59 26.92 5.82
C PRO A 125 4.26 26.61 4.48
N GLU A 126 4.72 27.65 3.79
CA GLU A 126 5.48 27.47 2.56
C GLU A 126 6.95 27.15 2.88
N PHE A 127 7.49 26.13 2.22
CA PHE A 127 8.91 25.84 2.19
C PHE A 127 9.52 26.32 0.86
N ALA A 128 10.45 27.27 0.95
CA ALA A 128 11.18 27.80 -0.18
C ALA A 128 12.65 28.02 0.18
N ILE A 129 13.57 27.70 -0.73
CA ILE A 129 14.99 28.08 -0.62
C ILE A 129 15.18 29.55 -1.04
N TYR A 130 14.40 29.98 -2.04
CA TYR A 130 14.46 31.32 -2.62
C TYR A 130 13.08 31.96 -2.53
N THR A 131 12.98 33.17 -1.98
CA THR A 131 11.76 34.00 -2.06
C THR A 131 11.71 34.78 -3.38
N GLN A 132 12.86 35.27 -3.81
CA GLN A 132 13.14 35.83 -5.14
C GLN A 132 14.26 35.01 -5.80
N PHE A 133 14.18 34.81 -7.11
CA PHE A 133 15.21 34.12 -7.90
C PHE A 133 15.33 34.84 -9.24
N THR A 134 16.28 35.78 -9.33
CA THR A 134 16.46 36.64 -10.51
C THR A 134 17.18 35.91 -11.64
N ILE A 135 17.19 36.48 -12.84
CA ILE A 135 18.03 35.95 -13.92
C ILE A 135 19.55 36.04 -13.59
N ALA A 136 19.95 36.98 -12.72
CA ALA A 136 21.34 37.06 -12.26
C ALA A 136 21.71 35.87 -11.36
N ASP A 137 20.82 35.50 -10.44
CA ASP A 137 20.97 34.32 -9.56
C ASP A 137 21.02 33.03 -10.38
N ALA A 138 20.13 32.90 -11.38
CA ALA A 138 20.14 31.78 -12.31
C ALA A 138 21.46 31.69 -13.09
N ASN A 139 21.96 32.81 -13.63
CA ASN A 139 23.24 32.82 -14.36
C ASN A 139 24.47 32.62 -13.45
N ALA A 140 24.38 32.90 -12.15
CA ALA A 140 25.40 32.53 -11.17
C ALA A 140 25.38 31.01 -10.91
N LEU A 141 24.23 30.47 -10.50
CA LEU A 141 24.07 29.06 -10.17
C LEU A 141 24.40 28.12 -11.35
N ALA A 142 24.05 28.52 -12.58
CA ALA A 142 24.40 27.77 -13.79
C ALA A 142 25.92 27.69 -14.02
N ARG A 143 26.67 28.77 -13.74
CA ARG A 143 28.14 28.80 -13.85
C ARG A 143 28.79 27.93 -12.77
N ASP A 144 28.33 28.04 -11.53
CA ASP A 144 28.88 27.28 -10.41
C ASP A 144 28.66 25.77 -10.60
N THR A 145 27.47 25.38 -11.06
CA THR A 145 27.14 23.98 -11.36
C THR A 145 27.94 23.43 -12.54
N LEU A 146 28.17 24.24 -13.58
CA LEU A 146 29.06 23.86 -14.69
C LEU A 146 30.52 23.72 -14.25
N MET A 147 31.00 24.59 -13.35
CA MET A 147 32.33 24.47 -12.74
C MET A 147 32.47 23.18 -11.93
N LEU A 148 31.49 22.83 -11.10
CA LEU A 148 31.46 21.56 -10.36
C LEU A 148 31.40 20.34 -11.28
N ARG A 149 30.65 20.41 -12.39
CA ARG A 149 30.64 19.36 -13.42
C ARG A 149 32.03 19.19 -14.04
N ASN A 150 32.68 20.27 -14.45
CA ASN A 150 33.99 20.23 -15.09
C ASN A 150 35.10 19.73 -14.14
N GLN A 151 34.94 19.91 -12.83
CA GLN A 151 35.79 19.31 -11.80
C GLN A 151 35.47 17.83 -11.50
N GLY A 152 34.48 17.23 -12.17
CA GLY A 152 34.02 15.86 -11.89
C GLY A 152 33.29 15.71 -10.55
N ARG A 153 32.91 16.83 -9.90
CA ARG A 153 32.33 16.90 -8.55
C ARG A 153 30.81 17.03 -8.52
N PHE A 154 30.17 17.28 -9.67
CA PHE A 154 28.71 17.26 -9.79
C PHE A 154 28.17 15.81 -9.83
N ARG A 155 27.14 15.53 -9.04
CA ARG A 155 26.43 14.23 -8.96
C ARG A 155 24.93 14.51 -8.77
N PRO A 156 24.11 14.49 -9.83
CA PRO A 156 22.71 14.86 -9.73
C PRO A 156 21.86 13.84 -8.94
N GLU A 157 22.31 12.59 -8.79
CA GLU A 157 21.61 11.57 -7.98
C GLU A 157 21.85 11.74 -6.47
N THR A 158 22.88 12.51 -6.08
CA THR A 158 23.10 12.90 -4.68
C THR A 158 22.42 14.23 -4.42
N VAL A 159 21.56 14.28 -3.40
CA VAL A 159 20.85 15.50 -2.96
C VAL A 159 21.90 16.58 -2.64
N PRO A 160 22.05 17.65 -3.45
CA PRO A 160 23.26 18.47 -3.38
C PRO A 160 23.31 19.39 -2.16
N ASP A 161 22.15 19.70 -1.58
CA ASP A 161 21.99 20.75 -0.59
C ASP A 161 21.84 20.19 0.85
N PRO A 162 22.81 20.44 1.75
CA PRO A 162 22.68 20.09 3.17
C PRO A 162 21.52 20.80 3.89
N TYR A 163 20.97 21.89 3.35
CA TYR A 163 19.75 22.50 3.86
C TYR A 163 18.52 21.62 3.59
N LEU A 164 18.37 21.08 2.37
CA LEU A 164 17.31 20.12 2.05
C LEU A 164 17.36 18.88 2.95
N LEU A 165 18.54 18.31 3.20
CA LEU A 165 18.70 17.16 4.09
C LEU A 165 18.34 17.46 5.57
N ARG A 166 18.39 18.72 6.00
CA ARG A 166 18.03 19.16 7.37
C ARG A 166 16.62 19.73 7.48
N SER A 167 15.94 19.97 6.36
CA SER A 167 14.61 20.57 6.29
C SER A 167 13.48 19.68 6.84
N GLY A 168 13.72 18.37 6.94
CA GLY A 168 12.72 17.37 7.32
C GLY A 168 11.81 16.89 6.17
N LEU A 169 12.01 17.38 4.94
CA LEU A 169 11.26 16.92 3.76
C LEU A 169 11.49 15.41 3.50
N PRO A 170 10.53 14.71 2.84
CA PRO A 170 10.64 13.30 2.48
C PRO A 170 11.55 13.13 1.26
N ILE A 171 12.85 13.33 1.47
CA ILE A 171 13.89 13.28 0.42
C ILE A 171 14.14 11.83 -0.02
N ILE A 172 14.10 11.61 -1.34
CA ILE A 172 14.49 10.39 -2.06
C ILE A 172 15.85 10.65 -2.73
N ALA A 173 16.75 9.66 -2.69
CA ALA A 173 18.12 9.80 -3.22
C ALA A 173 18.63 8.48 -3.85
N GLY A 174 19.73 8.56 -4.61
CA GLY A 174 20.29 7.40 -5.32
C GLY A 174 19.37 6.94 -6.46
N GLU A 175 19.37 5.64 -6.79
CA GLU A 175 18.57 5.14 -7.92
C GLU A 175 17.05 5.35 -7.72
N ALA A 176 16.56 5.41 -6.47
CA ALA A 176 15.15 5.60 -6.17
C ALA A 176 14.59 6.98 -6.60
N CYS A 177 15.44 8.00 -6.77
CA CYS A 177 15.00 9.30 -7.29
C CYS A 177 15.13 9.42 -8.81
N ARG A 178 15.72 8.43 -9.49
CA ARG A 178 16.04 8.44 -10.92
C ARG A 178 15.06 7.58 -11.74
N LEU A 179 14.66 8.09 -12.90
CA LEU A 179 13.88 7.31 -13.88
C LEU A 179 14.79 6.50 -14.81
N SER A 180 14.32 5.31 -15.16
CA SER A 180 14.79 4.57 -16.34
C SER A 180 14.65 5.41 -17.62
N ASP A 181 15.42 5.07 -18.65
CA ASP A 181 15.39 5.79 -19.92
C ASP A 181 14.02 5.74 -20.59
N ASP A 182 13.37 4.57 -20.59
CA ASP A 182 12.03 4.36 -21.16
C ASP A 182 10.97 5.22 -20.43
N ALA A 183 11.03 5.27 -19.09
CA ALA A 183 10.12 6.09 -18.30
C ALA A 183 10.39 7.60 -18.47
N ALA A 184 11.65 7.99 -18.68
CA ALA A 184 12.01 9.38 -18.98
C ALA A 184 11.53 9.80 -20.37
N ASP A 185 11.58 8.93 -21.39
CA ASP A 185 11.06 9.22 -22.73
C ASP A 185 9.53 9.30 -22.75
N ALA A 186 8.85 8.40 -22.02
CA ALA A 186 7.40 8.46 -21.81
C ALA A 186 6.98 9.77 -21.12
N LEU A 187 7.71 10.19 -20.07
CA LEU A 187 7.43 11.44 -19.36
C LEU A 187 7.75 12.68 -20.23
N GLN A 188 8.86 12.68 -20.96
CA GLN A 188 9.22 13.75 -21.90
C GLN A 188 8.12 13.93 -22.97
N THR A 189 7.73 12.85 -23.64
CA THR A 189 6.82 12.93 -24.79
C THR A 189 5.38 13.17 -24.34
N GLY A 190 4.93 12.46 -23.30
CA GLY A 190 3.61 12.66 -22.71
C GLY A 190 3.43 14.07 -22.15
N SER A 191 4.41 14.61 -21.43
CA SER A 191 4.28 15.96 -20.84
C SER A 191 4.30 17.09 -21.87
N LEU A 192 4.92 16.89 -23.04
CA LEU A 192 4.79 17.80 -24.17
C LEU A 192 3.38 17.70 -24.79
N SER A 193 2.96 16.50 -25.18
CA SER A 193 1.64 16.25 -25.79
C SER A 193 0.47 16.75 -24.94
N LEU A 194 0.47 16.45 -23.63
CA LEU A 194 -0.57 16.92 -22.71
C LEU A 194 -0.53 18.44 -22.52
N ARG A 195 0.64 19.09 -22.61
CA ARG A 195 0.73 20.56 -22.52
C ARG A 195 0.17 21.23 -23.77
N GLU A 196 0.44 20.70 -24.95
CA GLU A 196 -0.13 21.21 -26.20
C GLU A 196 -1.66 21.06 -26.21
N LEU A 197 -2.19 19.95 -25.67
CA LEU A 197 -3.62 19.72 -25.47
C LEU A 197 -4.22 20.75 -24.49
N LEU A 198 -3.65 20.87 -23.28
CA LEU A 198 -4.18 21.76 -22.22
C LEU A 198 -4.07 23.26 -22.54
N THR A 199 -3.11 23.67 -23.38
CA THR A 199 -2.87 25.10 -23.71
C THR A 199 -3.38 25.53 -25.08
N GLY A 200 -3.76 24.58 -25.95
CA GLY A 200 -4.14 24.84 -27.34
C GLY A 200 -3.00 25.30 -28.27
N GLN A 201 -1.78 25.46 -27.74
CA GLN A 201 -0.64 25.95 -28.51
C GLN A 201 0.12 24.80 -29.18
N ARG A 202 -0.29 24.43 -30.40
CA ARG A 202 0.50 23.55 -31.27
C ARG A 202 1.80 24.23 -31.70
N ARG A 203 2.94 23.57 -31.48
CA ARG A 203 4.22 23.95 -32.10
C ARG A 203 4.23 23.49 -33.56
N GLY A 204 4.15 24.45 -34.49
CA GLY A 204 3.84 24.16 -35.88
C GLY A 204 4.95 23.43 -36.66
N ILE A 205 4.59 22.29 -37.25
CA ILE A 205 4.88 21.98 -38.65
C ILE A 205 3.50 21.74 -39.30
N GLY A 206 3.23 22.38 -40.44
CA GLY A 206 1.85 22.74 -40.79
C GLY A 206 1.03 21.69 -41.53
N PHE A 207 -0.27 21.63 -41.24
CA PHE A 207 -1.35 21.61 -42.24
C PHE A 207 -2.70 22.02 -41.58
N VAL A 208 -3.57 22.67 -42.37
CA VAL A 208 -4.99 23.08 -42.14
C VAL A 208 -5.40 23.66 -40.78
N SER A 209 -5.97 24.87 -40.83
CA SER A 209 -6.61 25.52 -39.68
C SER A 209 -8.00 24.95 -39.39
N LEU A 210 -8.12 24.20 -38.29
CA LEU A 210 -9.39 23.99 -37.58
C LEU A 210 -9.38 24.82 -36.29
N ARG A 211 -9.63 26.12 -36.43
CA ARG A 211 -10.06 26.97 -35.30
C ARG A 211 -11.56 26.79 -35.11
N THR A 212 -11.99 26.31 -33.92
CA THR A 212 -13.28 26.66 -33.27
C THR A 212 -13.61 25.88 -31.98
N VAL A 213 -12.80 24.90 -31.55
CA VAL A 213 -13.06 24.19 -30.27
C VAL A 213 -12.04 24.58 -29.21
N ASP A 214 -12.52 24.97 -28.03
CA ASP A 214 -11.70 25.20 -26.83
C ASP A 214 -10.96 23.91 -26.48
N SER A 215 -9.64 23.89 -26.70
CA SER A 215 -8.80 22.72 -26.47
C SER A 215 -8.63 22.37 -24.99
N ASP A 216 -8.85 23.34 -24.09
CA ASP A 216 -8.92 23.15 -22.64
C ASP A 216 -10.33 22.76 -22.15
N HIS A 217 -11.28 22.51 -23.07
CA HIS A 217 -12.60 22.02 -22.73
C HIS A 217 -12.50 20.55 -22.26
N PRO A 218 -13.04 20.20 -21.08
CA PRO A 218 -12.92 18.85 -20.51
C PRO A 218 -13.36 17.72 -21.45
N GLY A 219 -14.37 17.97 -22.30
CA GLY A 219 -14.84 17.01 -23.31
C GLY A 219 -13.79 16.65 -24.37
N VAL A 220 -13.05 17.64 -24.88
CA VAL A 220 -12.00 17.44 -25.90
C VAL A 220 -10.82 16.67 -25.30
N VAL A 221 -10.45 17.03 -24.07
CA VAL A 221 -9.36 16.37 -23.34
C VAL A 221 -9.75 14.92 -23.01
N ALA A 222 -11.01 14.68 -22.60
CA ALA A 222 -11.52 13.33 -22.38
C ALA A 222 -11.55 12.50 -23.67
N GLU A 223 -11.97 13.08 -24.79
CA GLU A 223 -11.96 12.41 -26.09
C GLU A 223 -10.53 12.00 -26.47
N HIS A 224 -9.55 12.91 -26.40
CA HIS A 224 -8.16 12.61 -26.72
C HIS A 224 -7.55 11.54 -25.78
N LEU A 225 -7.72 11.69 -24.46
CA LEU A 225 -7.13 10.76 -23.49
C LEU A 225 -7.82 9.39 -23.46
N GLN A 226 -9.06 9.28 -23.93
CA GLN A 226 -9.90 8.09 -23.72
C GLN A 226 -10.46 7.48 -25.02
N ALA A 227 -10.07 7.99 -26.20
CA ALA A 227 -10.45 7.44 -27.50
C ALA A 227 -10.10 5.95 -27.61
N LYS A 228 -11.04 5.19 -28.19
CA LYS A 228 -10.84 3.79 -28.60
C LYS A 228 -10.47 3.78 -30.08
N GLY A 229 -9.19 3.99 -30.37
CA GLY A 229 -8.64 3.83 -31.72
C GLY A 229 -8.09 2.42 -31.96
N ASP A 230 -7.86 2.10 -33.23
CA ASP A 230 -7.39 0.78 -33.67
C ASP A 230 -5.93 0.50 -33.29
N GLY A 231 -5.17 1.55 -32.96
CA GLY A 231 -3.89 1.48 -32.26
C GLY A 231 -4.06 1.66 -30.75
N HIS A 232 -3.32 0.88 -29.95
CA HIS A 232 -3.40 0.93 -28.48
C HIS A 232 -3.19 2.35 -27.92
N ASN A 233 -4.26 2.95 -27.37
CA ASN A 233 -4.20 4.28 -26.78
C ASN A 233 -3.19 4.33 -25.61
N ASN A 234 -2.11 5.07 -25.81
CA ASN A 234 -1.00 5.19 -24.86
C ASN A 234 -1.37 5.91 -23.55
N TRP A 235 -2.42 6.73 -23.54
CA TRP A 235 -2.95 7.36 -22.32
C TRP A 235 -3.66 6.35 -21.41
N LEU A 236 -4.12 5.23 -21.95
CA LEU A 236 -4.76 4.14 -21.20
C LEU A 236 -3.75 3.07 -20.73
N ARG A 237 -2.45 3.37 -20.74
CA ARG A 237 -1.37 2.49 -20.26
C ARG A 237 -0.76 3.03 -18.93
N PRO A 238 -0.24 2.15 -18.03
CA PRO A 238 0.29 2.59 -16.73
C PRO A 238 1.41 3.64 -16.76
N HIS A 239 2.20 3.70 -17.84
CA HIS A 239 3.28 4.70 -17.99
C HIS A 239 2.76 6.14 -18.18
N ALA A 240 1.48 6.33 -18.51
CA ALA A 240 0.87 7.66 -18.64
C ALA A 240 0.37 8.24 -17.30
N ILE A 241 0.14 7.38 -16.29
CA ILE A 241 -0.33 7.79 -14.95
C ILE A 241 0.52 8.91 -14.36
N PRO A 242 1.87 8.87 -14.39
CA PRO A 242 2.68 9.89 -13.74
C PRO A 242 2.61 11.23 -14.46
N VAL A 243 2.49 11.24 -15.80
CA VAL A 243 2.28 12.45 -16.60
C VAL A 243 0.96 13.12 -16.21
N MET A 244 -0.12 12.35 -16.22
CA MET A 244 -1.46 12.87 -15.91
C MET A 244 -1.58 13.31 -14.46
N MET A 245 -1.06 12.55 -13.50
CA MET A 245 -1.01 12.96 -12.09
C MET A 245 -0.16 14.22 -11.93
N GLN A 246 1.03 14.29 -12.55
CA GLN A 246 1.89 15.45 -12.40
C GLN A 246 1.31 16.71 -13.03
N MET A 247 0.49 16.63 -14.08
CA MET A 247 -0.02 17.83 -14.78
C MET A 247 -1.46 18.19 -14.41
N MET A 248 -2.35 17.22 -14.21
CA MET A 248 -3.79 17.47 -14.07
C MET A 248 -4.26 17.59 -12.61
N MET A 249 -3.45 17.23 -11.60
CA MET A 249 -3.90 17.22 -10.20
C MET A 249 -4.28 18.59 -9.63
N ALA A 250 -3.75 19.68 -10.18
CA ALA A 250 -3.98 21.06 -9.74
C ALA A 250 -4.99 21.84 -10.61
N GLU A 251 -5.51 21.23 -11.68
CA GLU A 251 -6.42 21.85 -12.65
C GLU A 251 -7.82 22.11 -12.08
N LYS A 252 -8.67 22.82 -12.84
CA LYS A 252 -10.11 23.04 -12.52
C LYS A 252 -10.86 21.70 -12.30
N PRO A 253 -11.88 21.61 -11.40
CA PRO A 253 -12.49 20.34 -11.00
C PRO A 253 -12.97 19.44 -12.16
N GLU A 254 -13.44 20.03 -13.24
CA GLU A 254 -13.91 19.30 -14.43
C GLU A 254 -12.75 18.56 -15.12
N MET A 255 -11.57 19.18 -15.17
CA MET A 255 -10.35 18.57 -15.70
C MET A 255 -9.80 17.48 -14.76
N ARG A 256 -9.94 17.67 -13.44
CA ARG A 256 -9.60 16.63 -12.45
C ARG A 256 -10.55 15.44 -12.53
N ALA A 257 -11.82 15.66 -12.89
CA ALA A 257 -12.74 14.57 -13.21
C ALA A 257 -12.30 13.79 -14.46
N VAL A 258 -11.81 14.45 -15.53
CA VAL A 258 -11.24 13.77 -16.70
C VAL A 258 -10.01 12.93 -16.35
N LEU A 259 -9.11 13.43 -15.48
CA LEU A 259 -8.02 12.64 -14.92
C LEU A 259 -8.54 11.35 -14.27
N ILE A 260 -9.54 11.48 -13.37
CA ILE A 260 -10.10 10.34 -12.61
C ILE A 260 -10.81 9.34 -13.53
N ASP A 261 -11.60 9.80 -14.50
CA ASP A 261 -12.28 8.95 -15.48
C ASP A 261 -11.27 8.22 -16.40
N THR A 262 -10.12 8.83 -16.68
CA THR A 262 -9.02 8.20 -17.44
C THR A 262 -8.31 7.16 -16.58
N LEU A 263 -7.97 7.48 -15.32
CA LEU A 263 -7.40 6.51 -14.36
C LEU A 263 -8.32 5.31 -14.11
N ALA A 264 -9.64 5.52 -14.13
CA ALA A 264 -10.65 4.45 -14.02
C ALA A 264 -10.62 3.46 -15.21
N LYS A 265 -10.07 3.87 -16.36
CA LYS A 265 -9.92 3.04 -17.57
C LYS A 265 -8.56 2.32 -17.67
N ILE A 266 -7.60 2.61 -16.78
CA ILE A 266 -6.30 1.94 -16.73
C ILE A 266 -6.34 0.81 -15.71
N ASP A 267 -5.88 -0.39 -16.06
CA ASP A 267 -5.86 -1.53 -15.14
C ASP A 267 -4.59 -1.63 -14.29
N GLY A 268 -4.74 -2.25 -13.11
CA GLY A 268 -3.65 -2.61 -12.21
C GLY A 268 -3.40 -1.66 -11.03
N PRO A 269 -2.52 -2.07 -10.11
CA PRO A 269 -2.36 -1.46 -8.78
C PRO A 269 -1.92 0.02 -8.83
N ARG A 270 -1.10 0.44 -9.82
CA ARG A 270 -0.71 1.87 -9.94
C ARG A 270 -1.90 2.78 -10.24
N ALA A 271 -2.86 2.35 -11.07
CA ALA A 271 -4.06 3.11 -11.36
C ALA A 271 -5.00 3.15 -10.14
N THR A 272 -5.16 2.01 -9.47
CA THR A 272 -5.89 1.89 -8.21
C THR A 272 -5.31 2.80 -7.11
N ALA A 273 -3.98 2.88 -6.99
CA ALA A 273 -3.30 3.78 -6.05
C ALA A 273 -3.53 5.26 -6.37
N ALA A 274 -3.42 5.65 -7.64
CA ALA A 274 -3.72 7.02 -8.08
C ALA A 274 -5.18 7.42 -7.79
N LEU A 275 -6.14 6.50 -7.99
CA LEU A 275 -7.54 6.71 -7.60
C LEU A 275 -7.71 6.85 -6.08
N ALA A 276 -6.99 6.06 -5.27
CA ALA A 276 -7.01 6.18 -3.81
C ALA A 276 -6.50 7.55 -3.33
N VAL A 277 -5.41 8.06 -3.95
CA VAL A 277 -4.94 9.43 -3.70
C VAL A 277 -6.04 10.44 -4.04
N ARG A 278 -6.65 10.38 -5.24
CA ARG A 278 -7.71 11.35 -5.61
C ARG A 278 -8.96 11.25 -4.71
N ALA A 279 -9.31 10.07 -4.22
CA ALA A 279 -10.40 9.89 -3.26
C ALA A 279 -10.11 10.58 -1.91
N CYS A 280 -8.84 10.63 -1.48
CA CYS A 280 -8.43 11.22 -0.20
C CYS A 280 -8.04 12.70 -0.29
N THR A 281 -7.39 13.15 -1.37
CA THR A 281 -6.75 14.49 -1.43
C THR A 281 -7.51 15.53 -2.25
N ASP A 282 -8.48 15.15 -3.08
CA ASP A 282 -9.21 16.16 -3.87
C ASP A 282 -10.19 16.92 -2.97
N LEU A 283 -10.12 18.26 -2.98
CA LEU A 283 -11.02 19.11 -2.19
C LEU A 283 -12.43 19.13 -2.78
N ASN A 284 -12.56 18.87 -4.08
CA ASN A 284 -13.85 18.87 -4.77
C ASN A 284 -14.63 17.57 -4.54
N ARG A 285 -15.88 17.71 -4.11
CA ARG A 285 -16.76 16.58 -3.78
C ARG A 285 -17.09 15.69 -4.98
N MET A 286 -17.26 16.24 -6.19
CA MET A 286 -17.52 15.44 -7.40
C MET A 286 -16.30 14.59 -7.75
N CYS A 287 -15.10 15.14 -7.65
CA CYS A 287 -13.85 14.40 -7.91
C CYS A 287 -13.67 13.23 -6.94
N ARG A 288 -13.80 13.46 -5.61
CA ARG A 288 -13.76 12.36 -4.62
C ARG A 288 -14.81 11.28 -4.90
N THR A 289 -16.01 11.69 -5.31
CA THR A 289 -17.11 10.78 -5.66
C THR A 289 -16.74 9.84 -6.80
N LYS A 290 -16.30 10.39 -7.94
CA LYS A 290 -15.84 9.60 -9.09
C LYS A 290 -14.69 8.65 -8.73
N ALA A 291 -13.75 9.10 -7.88
CA ALA A 291 -12.64 8.27 -7.43
C ALA A 291 -13.11 7.08 -6.57
N ILE A 292 -14.04 7.30 -5.62
CA ILE A 292 -14.64 6.23 -4.79
C ILE A 292 -15.45 5.25 -5.65
N GLU A 293 -16.23 5.74 -6.62
CA GLU A 293 -16.98 4.90 -7.56
C GLU A 293 -16.07 4.03 -8.42
N ALA A 294 -14.92 4.55 -8.86
CA ALA A 294 -13.90 3.79 -9.58
C ALA A 294 -13.20 2.75 -8.68
N LEU A 295 -12.83 3.11 -7.45
CA LEU A 295 -12.21 2.20 -6.46
C LEU A 295 -13.10 1.00 -6.11
N ASN A 296 -14.41 1.19 -6.10
CA ASN A 296 -15.36 0.11 -5.82
C ASN A 296 -15.23 -1.06 -6.81
N ARG A 297 -14.86 -0.78 -8.07
CA ARG A 297 -14.63 -1.78 -9.13
C ARG A 297 -13.23 -2.39 -9.10
N ARG A 298 -12.36 -2.01 -8.14
CA ARG A 298 -10.99 -2.51 -7.99
C ARG A 298 -10.90 -3.57 -6.87
N PRO A 299 -9.92 -4.48 -6.93
CA PRO A 299 -9.57 -5.35 -5.80
C PRO A 299 -9.26 -4.50 -4.55
N ARG A 300 -9.91 -4.82 -3.43
CA ARG A 300 -9.81 -4.04 -2.18
C ARG A 300 -8.39 -4.02 -1.61
N GLU A 301 -7.66 -5.10 -1.83
CA GLU A 301 -6.29 -5.35 -1.39
C GLU A 301 -5.33 -4.29 -1.95
N GLN A 302 -5.65 -3.70 -3.11
CA GLN A 302 -4.85 -2.66 -3.77
C GLN A 302 -5.05 -1.23 -3.23
N TYR A 303 -6.08 -0.95 -2.42
CA TYR A 303 -6.33 0.41 -1.90
C TYR A 303 -6.67 0.50 -0.41
N VAL A 304 -7.13 -0.57 0.25
CA VAL A 304 -7.49 -0.52 1.68
C VAL A 304 -6.32 -0.02 2.55
N GLY A 305 -5.10 -0.50 2.29
CA GLY A 305 -3.90 -0.03 2.99
C GLY A 305 -3.56 1.45 2.74
N LEU A 306 -3.92 2.00 1.57
CA LEU A 306 -3.72 3.41 1.24
C LEU A 306 -4.74 4.30 1.95
N LEU A 307 -6.01 3.86 2.02
CA LEU A 307 -7.05 4.57 2.78
C LEU A 307 -6.77 4.53 4.30
N LEU A 308 -6.27 3.41 4.83
CA LEU A 308 -5.81 3.33 6.22
C LEU A 308 -4.62 4.25 6.52
N THR A 309 -3.67 4.36 5.60
CA THR A 309 -2.56 5.32 5.67
C THR A 309 -3.06 6.77 5.64
N ALA A 310 -4.08 7.07 4.83
CA ALA A 310 -4.67 8.41 4.71
C ALA A 310 -5.35 8.91 6.00
N LEU A 311 -5.94 8.02 6.81
CA LEU A 311 -6.46 8.35 8.15
C LEU A 311 -5.39 8.91 9.11
N ARG A 312 -4.10 8.72 8.80
CA ARG A 312 -2.94 9.15 9.58
C ARG A 312 -2.20 10.35 8.97
N HIS A 313 -2.73 10.96 7.92
CA HIS A 313 -2.17 12.18 7.31
C HIS A 313 -2.34 13.38 8.27
N PRO A 314 -1.34 14.25 8.47
CA PRO A 314 -1.44 15.36 9.44
C PRO A 314 -2.51 16.41 9.09
N PHE A 315 -2.94 16.51 7.82
CA PHE A 315 -4.08 17.34 7.43
C PHE A 315 -5.39 16.56 7.64
N ASP A 316 -6.12 16.90 8.70
CA ASP A 316 -7.40 16.30 9.12
C ASP A 316 -8.39 16.02 7.97
N ALA A 317 -8.49 16.90 6.98
CA ALA A 317 -9.44 16.75 5.88
C ALA A 317 -9.15 15.50 5.03
N ILE A 318 -7.89 15.09 4.89
CA ILE A 318 -7.51 13.84 4.21
C ILE A 318 -7.96 12.62 5.02
N ALA A 319 -7.93 12.69 6.36
CA ALA A 319 -8.46 11.65 7.22
C ALA A 319 -10.01 11.58 7.16
N ASP A 320 -10.71 12.71 7.13
CA ASP A 320 -12.16 12.74 6.91
C ASP A 320 -12.55 12.14 5.54
N HIS A 321 -11.80 12.44 4.47
CA HIS A 321 -12.04 11.86 3.14
C HIS A 321 -11.74 10.36 3.07
N ALA A 322 -10.68 9.91 3.75
CA ALA A 322 -10.38 8.48 3.89
C ALA A 322 -11.49 7.72 4.63
N ALA A 323 -12.04 8.33 5.69
CA ALA A 323 -13.21 7.82 6.41
C ALA A 323 -14.44 7.72 5.48
N GLU A 324 -14.76 8.79 4.71
CA GLU A 324 -15.85 8.76 3.71
C GLU A 324 -15.67 7.62 2.71
N ALA A 325 -14.45 7.42 2.20
CA ALA A 325 -14.14 6.37 1.24
C ALA A 325 -14.32 4.96 1.85
N LEU A 326 -13.74 4.67 3.02
CA LEU A 326 -13.86 3.37 3.69
C LEU A 326 -15.31 3.00 4.00
N VAL A 327 -16.10 3.96 4.53
CA VAL A 327 -17.51 3.75 4.84
C VAL A 327 -18.35 3.57 3.58
N SER A 328 -18.16 4.41 2.57
CA SER A 328 -18.91 4.32 1.30
C SER A 328 -18.63 2.99 0.59
N LEU A 329 -17.37 2.54 0.59
CA LEU A 329 -16.94 1.25 0.04
C LEU A 329 -17.36 0.06 0.92
N ARG A 330 -17.83 0.30 2.15
CA ARG A 330 -18.23 -0.72 3.15
C ARG A 330 -17.10 -1.68 3.51
N ARG A 331 -15.88 -1.16 3.69
CA ARG A 331 -14.69 -1.96 4.04
C ARG A 331 -14.69 -2.29 5.53
N LYS A 332 -15.53 -3.23 5.98
CA LYS A 332 -15.63 -3.62 7.40
C LYS A 332 -14.38 -4.31 7.94
N GLU A 333 -13.66 -5.03 7.07
CA GLU A 333 -12.42 -5.76 7.35
C GLU A 333 -11.31 -4.89 7.99
N VAL A 334 -11.43 -3.57 7.90
CA VAL A 334 -10.47 -2.61 8.45
C VAL A 334 -10.70 -2.28 9.93
N VAL A 335 -11.84 -2.67 10.52
CA VAL A 335 -12.20 -2.41 11.93
C VAL A 335 -11.08 -2.83 12.91
N PRO A 336 -10.44 -4.02 12.79
CA PRO A 336 -9.20 -4.41 13.46
C PRO A 336 -8.12 -3.34 13.51
N ALA A 337 -7.80 -2.79 12.32
CA ALA A 337 -6.78 -1.77 12.17
C ALA A 337 -7.25 -0.43 12.74
N LEU A 338 -8.54 -0.07 12.59
CA LEU A 338 -9.12 1.14 13.16
C LEU A 338 -9.12 1.13 14.69
N VAL A 339 -9.48 0.02 15.33
CA VAL A 339 -9.48 -0.13 16.80
C VAL A 339 -8.04 -0.01 17.34
N GLN A 340 -7.06 -0.67 16.71
CA GLN A 340 -5.64 -0.47 17.05
C GLN A 340 -5.18 0.98 16.80
N MET A 341 -5.69 1.64 15.76
CA MET A 341 -5.33 3.03 15.43
C MET A 341 -5.78 4.04 16.49
N LEU A 342 -6.74 3.70 17.36
CA LEU A 342 -7.19 4.54 18.47
C LEU A 342 -6.11 4.73 19.55
N ASP A 343 -5.14 3.82 19.66
CA ASP A 343 -4.00 3.92 20.60
C ASP A 343 -2.85 4.77 20.07
N LEU A 344 -2.80 4.98 18.75
CA LEU A 344 -1.72 5.73 18.13
C LEU A 344 -1.89 7.22 18.44
N PRO A 345 -0.84 7.92 18.91
CA PRO A 345 -0.92 9.36 19.20
C PRO A 345 -1.40 10.12 17.97
N ASP A 346 -2.16 11.20 18.15
CA ASP A 346 -2.66 12.00 17.04
C ASP A 346 -1.53 12.37 16.05
N PRO A 347 -1.72 12.20 14.73
CA PRO A 347 -0.62 12.36 13.76
C PRO A 347 -0.09 13.80 13.67
N SER A 348 -0.85 14.80 14.15
CA SER A 348 -0.44 16.21 14.23
C SER A 348 0.24 16.57 15.57
N LEU A 349 0.41 15.62 16.49
CA LEU A 349 1.11 15.85 17.77
C LEU A 349 2.60 15.45 17.73
N PRO A 350 3.42 16.02 18.65
CA PRO A 350 4.81 15.59 18.83
C PRO A 350 4.94 14.14 19.29
N TYR A 351 5.74 13.37 18.56
CA TYR A 351 6.01 11.95 18.81
C TYR A 351 7.52 11.68 18.92
N ALA A 352 7.92 10.55 19.52
CA ALA A 352 9.33 10.15 19.61
C ALA A 352 9.75 9.35 18.36
N LYS A 353 10.90 9.66 17.78
CA LYS A 353 11.49 8.87 16.68
C LYS A 353 12.46 7.81 17.23
N PRO A 354 12.45 6.57 16.72
CA PRO A 354 13.49 5.59 17.01
C PRO A 354 14.89 6.17 16.75
N ASN A 355 15.82 5.95 17.67
CA ASN A 355 17.23 6.36 17.56
C ASN A 355 17.45 7.88 17.32
N LYS A 356 16.53 8.75 17.76
CA LYS A 356 16.69 10.22 17.73
C LYS A 356 16.31 10.82 19.08
N SER A 357 17.06 11.81 19.53
CA SER A 357 16.75 12.58 20.74
C SER A 357 15.67 13.63 20.47
N GLY A 358 14.81 13.87 21.47
CA GLY A 358 13.71 14.83 21.40
C GLY A 358 12.45 14.29 20.71
N LYS A 359 11.40 15.11 20.68
CA LYS A 359 10.17 14.81 19.92
C LYS A 359 10.18 15.52 18.57
N PHE A 360 9.51 14.90 17.60
CA PHE A 360 9.33 15.37 16.24
C PHE A 360 7.85 15.56 15.96
N ILE A 361 7.51 16.46 15.04
CA ILE A 361 6.14 16.67 14.56
C ILE A 361 6.08 16.41 13.06
N ARG A 362 4.95 15.88 12.59
CA ARG A 362 4.57 15.86 11.17
C ARG A 362 3.73 17.09 10.89
N GLU A 363 4.15 17.89 9.92
CA GLU A 363 3.35 18.99 9.42
C GLU A 363 3.27 18.92 7.90
N MET A 364 2.11 19.28 7.36
CA MET A 364 2.00 19.55 5.94
C MET A 364 2.69 20.88 5.64
N VAL A 365 3.51 20.91 4.58
CA VAL A 365 4.06 22.13 3.99
C VAL A 365 3.64 22.21 2.53
N ARG A 366 3.68 23.43 1.98
CA ARG A 366 3.50 23.68 0.55
C ARG A 366 4.79 24.16 -0.08
N ILE A 367 5.01 23.82 -1.34
CA ILE A 367 6.10 24.33 -2.18
C ILE A 367 5.43 24.95 -3.41
N ASN A 368 5.71 26.22 -3.72
CA ASN A 368 5.32 26.80 -5.00
C ASN A 368 6.03 26.03 -6.13
N HIS A 369 5.29 25.43 -7.06
CA HIS A 369 5.82 24.51 -8.06
C HIS A 369 6.92 25.15 -8.94
N LEU A 370 6.71 26.40 -9.36
CA LEU A 370 7.61 27.11 -10.26
C LEU A 370 8.87 27.59 -9.53
N ARG A 371 8.72 28.14 -8.31
CA ARG A 371 9.84 28.59 -7.47
C ARG A 371 10.62 27.43 -6.83
N GLY A 372 9.97 26.28 -6.67
CA GLY A 372 10.49 25.08 -6.02
C GLY A 372 11.17 24.07 -6.94
N CYS A 373 11.37 24.37 -8.22
CA CYS A 373 11.99 23.44 -9.18
C CYS A 373 13.33 22.84 -8.69
N LEU A 374 14.17 23.65 -8.01
CA LEU A 374 15.47 23.25 -7.46
C LEU A 374 15.39 22.51 -6.11
N ILE A 375 14.20 22.44 -5.49
CA ILE A 375 13.92 21.61 -4.32
C ILE A 375 13.54 20.20 -4.76
N CYS A 376 12.69 20.10 -5.78
CA CYS A 376 12.13 18.84 -6.23
C CYS A 376 12.99 18.10 -7.25
N HIS A 377 13.75 18.79 -8.11
CA HIS A 377 14.46 18.18 -9.24
C HIS A 377 15.97 18.48 -9.26
N ALA A 378 16.74 17.57 -9.84
CA ALA A 378 18.17 17.78 -10.05
C ALA A 378 18.45 18.81 -11.14
N GLN A 379 19.54 19.57 -10.99
CA GLN A 379 20.00 20.48 -12.04
C GLN A 379 20.44 19.70 -13.29
N SER A 380 19.96 20.13 -14.46
CA SER A 380 20.40 19.67 -15.76
C SER A 380 21.67 20.40 -16.17
N THR A 381 22.64 19.66 -16.67
CA THR A 381 23.94 20.20 -17.10
C THR A 381 24.30 19.84 -18.54
N SER A 382 23.51 18.98 -19.20
CA SER A 382 23.60 18.72 -20.63
C SER A 382 22.34 19.22 -21.36
N GLY A 383 22.50 19.71 -22.58
CA GLY A 383 21.36 19.95 -23.49
C GLY A 383 20.65 18.67 -23.91
N THR A 384 21.28 17.50 -23.71
CA THR A 384 20.75 16.16 -24.01
C THR A 384 20.08 15.50 -22.81
N ASP A 385 19.96 16.17 -21.66
CA ASP A 385 19.26 15.61 -20.51
C ASP A 385 17.77 15.43 -20.85
N LYS A 386 17.20 14.24 -20.57
CA LYS A 386 15.77 13.97 -20.77
C LYS A 386 14.93 14.71 -19.72
N VAL A 387 13.67 15.01 -20.06
CA VAL A 387 12.70 15.70 -19.19
C VAL A 387 13.24 17.04 -18.66
N ARG A 388 13.89 17.80 -19.54
CA ARG A 388 14.61 19.04 -19.22
C ARG A 388 13.66 20.25 -19.23
N ALA A 389 13.76 21.08 -18.20
CA ALA A 389 12.99 22.32 -18.08
C ALA A 389 13.86 23.43 -17.47
N ALA A 390 13.81 24.65 -18.02
CA ALA A 390 14.38 25.83 -17.37
C ALA A 390 13.67 26.15 -16.04
N VAL A 391 14.42 26.62 -15.06
CA VAL A 391 13.88 27.21 -13.83
C VAL A 391 13.41 28.64 -14.16
N PRO A 392 12.12 28.98 -13.99
CA PRO A 392 11.63 30.32 -14.32
C PRO A 392 12.16 31.34 -13.28
N PRO A 393 12.78 32.44 -13.71
CA PRO A 393 13.17 33.50 -12.78
C PRO A 393 11.94 34.37 -12.41
N THR A 394 11.91 34.85 -11.16
CA THR A 394 10.78 35.60 -10.58
C THR A 394 10.67 37.03 -11.11
N ASP A 395 11.73 37.55 -11.73
CA ASP A 395 11.80 38.90 -12.31
C ASP A 395 11.26 38.98 -13.76
N ARG A 396 10.77 37.87 -14.32
CA ARG A 396 10.22 37.78 -15.68
C ARG A 396 8.83 37.15 -15.70
N ALA A 397 8.03 37.57 -16.68
CA ALA A 397 6.76 36.92 -16.96
C ALA A 397 6.97 35.49 -17.47
N LEU A 398 6.06 34.59 -17.14
CA LEU A 398 6.11 33.23 -17.68
C LEU A 398 5.82 33.25 -19.19
N ASN A 399 6.51 32.38 -19.94
CA ASN A 399 6.26 32.23 -21.37
C ASN A 399 4.82 31.69 -21.58
N PRO A 400 3.97 32.34 -22.42
CA PRO A 400 2.56 31.98 -22.57
C PRO A 400 2.28 30.53 -23.01
N ALA A 401 3.25 29.81 -23.58
CA ALA A 401 3.14 28.39 -23.91
C ALA A 401 3.27 27.45 -22.70
N GLY A 402 3.52 27.97 -21.49
CA GLY A 402 4.03 27.18 -20.36
C GLY A 402 5.38 26.51 -20.68
N SER A 403 6.07 26.96 -21.72
CA SER A 403 7.29 26.32 -22.20
C SER A 403 8.50 26.87 -21.48
N TYR A 404 9.23 25.99 -20.79
CA TYR A 404 10.49 26.28 -20.12
C TYR A 404 11.69 26.45 -21.08
N ASN A 405 11.44 27.07 -22.23
CA ASN A 405 12.47 27.42 -23.22
C ASN A 405 12.84 28.89 -23.00
N TRP A 406 13.94 29.10 -22.28
CA TRP A 406 14.61 30.38 -22.13
C TRP A 406 16.02 30.26 -22.71
N ASP A 407 16.49 31.30 -23.39
CA ASP A 407 17.88 31.37 -23.84
C ASP A 407 18.79 31.69 -22.64
N GLY A 408 19.54 30.68 -22.19
CA GLY A 408 20.36 30.75 -20.98
C GLY A 408 19.61 30.47 -19.67
N GLY A 409 20.34 30.51 -18.55
CA GLY A 409 19.81 30.25 -17.20
C GLY A 409 20.02 28.82 -16.69
N VAL A 410 19.38 28.51 -15.55
CA VAL A 410 19.42 27.18 -14.89
C VAL A 410 18.33 26.29 -15.46
N PHE A 411 18.66 25.01 -15.65
CA PHE A 411 17.71 23.99 -16.03
C PHE A 411 17.70 22.89 -14.96
N ILE A 412 16.57 22.21 -14.83
CA ILE A 412 16.43 20.94 -14.12
C ILE A 412 16.18 19.80 -15.10
N THR A 413 16.35 18.57 -14.63
CA THR A 413 15.84 17.37 -15.28
C THR A 413 14.88 16.66 -14.33
N ALA A 414 13.61 16.54 -14.72
CA ALA A 414 12.63 15.79 -13.93
C ALA A 414 12.78 14.26 -14.09
N ARG A 415 13.81 13.80 -14.84
CA ARG A 415 14.32 12.42 -14.75
C ARG A 415 14.81 12.10 -13.33
N ILE A 416 15.28 13.10 -12.59
CA ILE A 416 15.72 12.95 -11.21
C ILE A 416 14.86 13.84 -10.31
N THR A 417 14.07 13.23 -9.44
CA THR A 417 13.10 13.90 -8.57
C THR A 417 13.31 13.49 -7.12
N TYR A 418 13.87 14.40 -6.33
CA TYR A 418 14.21 14.19 -4.91
C TYR A 418 12.99 14.19 -3.99
N VAL A 419 11.94 14.95 -4.33
CA VAL A 419 10.75 15.10 -3.49
C VAL A 419 9.52 14.86 -4.33
N ARG A 420 8.67 13.94 -3.89
CA ARG A 420 7.33 13.73 -4.46
C ARG A 420 6.30 14.36 -3.52
N GLN A 421 5.31 15.01 -4.10
CA GLN A 421 4.20 15.62 -3.37
C GLN A 421 3.15 14.58 -2.99
N ASP A 422 2.41 14.81 -1.90
CA ASP A 422 1.20 14.06 -1.57
C ASP A 422 0.09 14.39 -2.58
N PHE A 423 -0.08 15.68 -2.89
CA PHE A 423 -1.01 16.21 -3.89
C PHE A 423 -0.63 17.64 -4.31
N SER A 424 -1.35 18.19 -5.27
CA SER A 424 -1.15 19.56 -5.78
C SER A 424 -2.48 20.32 -5.84
N HIS A 425 -2.45 21.64 -5.68
CA HIS A 425 -3.60 22.52 -5.86
C HIS A 425 -3.15 23.90 -6.36
N ASN A 426 -3.93 24.54 -7.23
CA ASN A 426 -3.72 25.96 -7.54
C ASN A 426 -4.25 26.83 -6.40
N LEU A 427 -3.45 27.81 -5.96
CA LEU A 427 -3.86 28.82 -4.99
C LEU A 427 -3.61 30.21 -5.58
N GLU A 428 -4.47 31.14 -5.20
CA GLU A 428 -4.27 32.57 -5.42
C GLU A 428 -3.08 33.09 -4.61
N VAL A 429 -2.23 33.88 -5.25
CA VAL A 429 -1.06 34.55 -4.67
C VAL A 429 -1.29 36.05 -4.72
N SER A 430 -1.35 36.69 -3.55
CA SER A 430 -1.72 38.11 -3.40
C SER A 430 -0.71 39.11 -3.96
N ASP A 431 0.56 38.72 -4.11
CA ASP A 431 1.59 39.47 -4.83
C ASP A 431 2.34 38.49 -5.75
N PRO A 432 1.85 38.26 -6.98
CA PRO A 432 2.43 37.30 -7.91
C PRO A 432 3.57 37.93 -8.75
N GLY A 433 3.83 39.23 -8.60
CA GLY A 433 4.86 39.96 -9.34
C GLY A 433 4.64 39.97 -10.85
N LYS A 434 5.41 39.13 -11.58
CA LYS A 434 5.30 38.95 -13.04
C LYS A 434 4.63 37.64 -13.44
N TRP A 435 4.31 36.77 -12.49
CA TRP A 435 3.64 35.50 -12.73
C TRP A 435 2.11 35.65 -12.61
N PRO A 436 1.31 34.66 -13.03
CA PRO A 436 -0.14 34.68 -12.81
C PRO A 436 -0.50 34.68 -11.32
N GLU A 437 -1.68 35.20 -10.98
CA GLU A 437 -2.24 35.17 -9.61
C GLU A 437 -2.49 33.74 -9.14
N GLN A 438 -3.06 32.89 -10.01
CA GLN A 438 -3.27 31.47 -9.72
C GLN A 438 -1.98 30.70 -9.96
N GLN A 439 -1.40 30.15 -8.90
CA GLN A 439 -0.14 29.41 -8.95
C GLN A 439 -0.27 28.04 -8.31
N ARG A 440 0.35 27.04 -8.92
CA ARG A 440 0.37 25.68 -8.38
C ARG A 440 1.26 25.59 -7.14
N PHE A 441 0.69 25.03 -6.08
CA PHE A 441 1.42 24.55 -4.92
C PHE A 441 1.38 23.02 -4.85
N ASP A 442 2.52 22.44 -4.53
CA ASP A 442 2.71 21.03 -4.25
C ASP A 442 2.75 20.85 -2.72
N PHE A 443 1.89 19.98 -2.19
CA PHE A 443 1.72 19.76 -0.75
C PHE A 443 2.35 18.43 -0.34
N LEU A 444 3.04 18.41 0.79
CA LEU A 444 3.66 17.20 1.33
C LEU A 444 3.84 17.26 2.84
N THR A 445 3.93 16.11 3.49
CA THR A 445 4.29 16.03 4.91
C THR A 445 5.80 16.08 5.09
N ARG A 446 6.28 16.97 5.97
CA ARG A 446 7.66 16.98 6.46
C ARG A 446 7.73 16.63 7.95
N GLU A 447 8.89 16.14 8.38
CA GLU A 447 9.13 15.74 9.76
C GLU A 447 10.29 16.52 10.38
N ARG A 448 9.96 17.47 11.26
CA ARG A 448 10.94 18.34 11.94
C ARG A 448 10.91 18.15 13.46
N PRO A 449 11.95 18.59 14.20
CA PRO A 449 11.87 18.72 15.65
C PRO A 449 10.65 19.55 16.08
N ALA A 450 10.00 19.12 17.15
CA ALA A 450 8.88 19.84 17.73
C ALA A 450 9.35 21.10 18.49
N GLN A 451 8.63 22.20 18.31
CA GLN A 451 8.84 23.47 18.99
C GLN A 451 8.26 23.44 20.40
N LYS A 452 8.74 24.32 21.28
CA LYS A 452 8.29 24.41 22.69
C LYS A 452 6.77 24.49 22.83
N GLN A 453 6.12 25.33 22.03
CA GLN A 453 4.66 25.50 22.03
C GLN A 453 3.91 24.22 21.66
N GLU A 454 4.47 23.39 20.78
CA GLU A 454 3.88 22.11 20.34
C GLU A 454 4.04 21.03 21.42
N LEU A 455 5.16 21.05 22.15
CA LEU A 455 5.42 20.16 23.29
C LEU A 455 4.49 20.46 24.49
N GLU A 456 4.14 21.73 24.68
CA GLU A 456 3.27 22.22 25.77
C GLU A 456 1.77 22.16 25.42
N ARG A 457 1.42 21.85 24.15
CA ARG A 457 0.05 21.80 23.66
C ARG A 457 -0.75 20.67 24.31
N LYS A 458 -1.66 21.04 25.22
CA LYS A 458 -2.70 20.14 25.74
C LYS A 458 -3.86 20.05 24.76
N LEU A 459 -4.28 18.82 24.42
CA LEU A 459 -5.55 18.59 23.71
C LEU A 459 -6.72 18.66 24.69
N VAL A 460 -7.87 19.11 24.19
CA VAL A 460 -9.15 19.13 24.92
C VAL A 460 -10.19 18.42 24.08
N GLY A 461 -10.77 17.34 24.60
CA GLY A 461 -11.69 16.46 23.87
C GLY A 461 -11.01 15.66 22.75
N LEU A 462 -11.84 15.04 21.90
CA LEU A 462 -11.36 14.27 20.74
C LEU A 462 -10.76 15.16 19.66
N THR A 463 -9.63 14.74 19.11
CA THR A 463 -9.02 15.38 17.93
C THR A 463 -9.84 15.15 16.66
N PRO A 464 -9.62 15.94 15.58
CA PRO A 464 -10.24 15.67 14.28
C PRO A 464 -9.99 14.24 13.78
N HIS A 465 -8.76 13.72 13.94
CA HIS A 465 -8.41 12.35 13.56
C HIS A 465 -9.12 11.30 14.41
N GLN A 466 -9.20 11.47 15.73
CA GLN A 466 -9.97 10.57 16.59
C GLN A 466 -11.46 10.57 16.23
N LYS A 467 -12.04 11.74 15.92
CA LYS A 467 -13.42 11.85 15.41
C LYS A 467 -13.59 11.12 14.07
N ALA A 468 -12.60 11.15 13.18
CA ALA A 468 -12.65 10.40 11.94
C ALA A 468 -12.61 8.88 12.17
N LEU A 469 -11.78 8.41 13.10
CA LEU A 469 -11.71 6.98 13.46
C LEU A 469 -13.00 6.48 14.11
N THR A 470 -13.52 7.17 15.14
CA THR A 470 -14.75 6.75 15.82
C THR A 470 -15.97 6.81 14.90
N TRP A 471 -16.08 7.84 14.04
CA TRP A 471 -17.13 7.92 13.03
C TRP A 471 -17.05 6.78 12.00
N THR A 472 -15.84 6.42 11.55
CA THR A 472 -15.62 5.30 10.61
C THR A 472 -16.04 3.98 11.25
N LEU A 473 -15.60 3.74 12.49
CA LEU A 473 -15.97 2.56 13.28
C LEU A 473 -17.49 2.48 13.49
N GLU A 474 -18.14 3.58 13.85
CA GLU A 474 -19.60 3.66 14.03
C GLU A 474 -20.35 3.29 12.75
N HIS A 475 -19.97 3.85 11.61
CA HIS A 475 -20.68 3.62 10.35
C HIS A 475 -20.39 2.26 9.71
N LEU A 476 -19.21 1.67 9.93
CA LEU A 476 -18.90 0.31 9.48
C LEU A 476 -19.57 -0.76 10.35
N THR A 477 -19.71 -0.51 11.65
CA THR A 477 -20.15 -1.54 12.62
C THR A 477 -21.60 -1.38 13.11
N GLY A 478 -22.18 -0.18 13.03
CA GLY A 478 -23.48 0.14 13.61
C GLY A 478 -23.50 0.25 15.14
N LYS A 479 -22.33 0.26 15.79
CA LYS A 479 -22.19 0.39 17.25
C LYS A 479 -21.54 1.73 17.60
N ASN A 480 -21.91 2.32 18.74
CA ASN A 480 -21.26 3.50 19.29
C ASN A 480 -21.10 3.34 20.81
N PRO A 481 -20.03 2.68 21.29
CA PRO A 481 -19.77 2.50 22.72
C PRO A 481 -19.25 3.78 23.40
N GLY A 482 -19.01 4.85 22.64
CA GLY A 482 -18.52 6.13 23.15
C GLY A 482 -17.20 6.59 22.49
N PRO A 483 -16.66 7.73 22.94
CA PRO A 483 -15.47 8.35 22.35
C PRO A 483 -14.13 7.71 22.79
N ASN A 484 -14.16 6.83 23.78
CA ASN A 484 -12.97 6.30 24.46
C ASN A 484 -12.41 5.06 23.73
N PRO A 485 -11.11 5.01 23.38
CA PRO A 485 -10.46 3.85 22.78
C PRO A 485 -10.73 2.51 23.51
N GLU A 486 -10.72 2.51 24.84
CA GLU A 486 -10.93 1.28 25.64
C GLU A 486 -12.32 0.69 25.47
N ASP A 487 -13.35 1.51 25.26
CA ASP A 487 -14.72 1.03 25.09
C ASP A 487 -14.93 0.40 23.69
N TRP A 488 -14.16 0.85 22.69
CA TRP A 488 -14.05 0.18 21.39
C TRP A 488 -13.27 -1.14 21.47
N LYS A 489 -12.17 -1.18 22.22
CA LYS A 489 -11.40 -2.43 22.42
C LYS A 489 -12.25 -3.50 23.09
N ARG A 490 -12.91 -3.19 24.21
CA ARG A 490 -13.80 -4.12 24.94
C ARG A 490 -14.91 -4.74 24.08
N LEU A 491 -15.27 -4.07 22.98
CA LEU A 491 -16.35 -4.47 22.09
C LEU A 491 -15.89 -5.43 20.97
N TYR A 492 -14.59 -5.46 20.64
CA TYR A 492 -14.02 -6.18 19.49
C TYR A 492 -12.78 -7.03 19.79
N LEU A 493 -12.08 -6.76 20.90
CA LEU A 493 -10.85 -7.42 21.33
C LEU A 493 -11.04 -8.06 22.71
N ASP A 494 -10.24 -9.09 23.00
CA ASP A 494 -10.16 -9.76 24.30
C ASP A 494 -11.52 -10.15 24.93
N GLN A 495 -12.52 -10.46 24.09
CA GLN A 495 -13.81 -10.95 24.55
C GLN A 495 -13.64 -12.27 25.32
N SER A 496 -14.16 -12.35 26.55
CA SER A 496 -14.16 -13.60 27.32
C SER A 496 -15.28 -14.52 26.83
N LEU A 497 -14.92 -15.66 26.23
CA LEU A 497 -15.91 -16.60 25.70
C LEU A 497 -16.45 -17.55 26.78
N PRO A 498 -17.76 -17.87 26.76
CA PRO A 498 -18.32 -18.88 27.64
C PRO A 498 -17.84 -20.28 27.23
N VAL A 499 -17.65 -21.13 28.23
CA VAL A 499 -17.16 -22.51 28.06
C VAL A 499 -18.16 -23.47 28.69
N GLU A 500 -18.77 -24.32 27.87
CA GLU A 500 -19.71 -25.36 28.30
C GLU A 500 -19.00 -26.72 28.36
N LYS A 501 -19.10 -27.46 29.47
CA LYS A 501 -18.63 -28.84 29.54
C LYS A 501 -19.68 -29.77 28.93
N ARG A 502 -19.40 -30.32 27.74
CA ARG A 502 -20.28 -31.25 27.02
C ARG A 502 -20.18 -32.68 27.53
N HIS A 503 -18.97 -33.15 27.88
CA HIS A 503 -18.74 -34.51 28.32
C HIS A 503 -17.59 -34.57 29.34
N SER A 504 -17.63 -35.54 30.25
CA SER A 504 -16.65 -35.75 31.33
C SER A 504 -16.25 -37.23 31.44
N ALA A 505 -15.32 -37.56 32.34
CA ALA A 505 -14.84 -38.94 32.54
C ALA A 505 -14.35 -39.61 31.24
N LEU A 506 -13.68 -38.82 30.39
CA LEU A 506 -12.71 -39.34 29.43
C LEU A 506 -11.45 -39.77 30.19
N ARG A 507 -10.59 -40.56 29.54
CA ARG A 507 -9.35 -41.08 30.12
C ARG A 507 -8.19 -40.84 29.15
N ASP A 508 -7.33 -39.88 29.45
CA ASP A 508 -6.15 -39.53 28.64
C ASP A 508 -6.45 -39.34 27.15
N ALA A 509 -7.51 -38.57 26.84
CA ALA A 509 -7.95 -38.33 25.47
C ALA A 509 -6.98 -37.42 24.68
N THR A 510 -6.58 -37.86 23.48
CA THR A 510 -5.45 -37.27 22.71
C THR A 510 -5.84 -36.56 21.42
N ALA A 511 -6.94 -36.99 20.78
CA ALA A 511 -7.37 -36.46 19.49
C ALA A 511 -8.89 -36.41 19.38
N LEU A 512 -9.38 -35.44 18.60
CA LEU A 512 -10.78 -35.13 18.40
C LEU A 512 -11.02 -34.88 16.90
N THR A 513 -12.13 -35.37 16.37
CA THR A 513 -12.75 -34.78 15.16
C THR A 513 -14.27 -34.73 15.34
N VAL A 514 -14.95 -33.86 14.60
CA VAL A 514 -16.40 -33.61 14.74
C VAL A 514 -17.06 -33.58 13.36
N ASP A 515 -18.19 -34.27 13.19
CA ASP A 515 -18.97 -34.28 11.95
C ASP A 515 -19.97 -33.12 11.84
N GLU A 516 -20.64 -33.01 10.70
CA GLU A 516 -21.60 -31.94 10.40
C GLU A 516 -22.84 -31.95 11.33
N ASN A 517 -23.13 -33.09 11.96
CA ASN A 517 -24.22 -33.24 12.93
C ASN A 517 -23.78 -32.89 14.36
N GLY A 518 -22.51 -32.48 14.56
CA GLY A 518 -21.94 -32.21 15.87
C GLY A 518 -21.52 -33.46 16.64
N THR A 519 -21.48 -34.63 16.00
CA THR A 519 -21.00 -35.86 16.65
C THR A 519 -19.49 -35.80 16.82
N ALA A 520 -18.98 -35.98 18.04
CA ALA A 520 -17.55 -36.04 18.31
C ALA A 520 -17.01 -37.48 18.21
N TYR A 521 -15.89 -37.64 17.52
CA TYR A 521 -15.08 -38.86 17.50
C TYR A 521 -13.78 -38.59 18.28
N ILE A 522 -13.55 -39.34 19.35
CA ILE A 522 -12.50 -39.07 20.34
C ILE A 522 -11.56 -40.27 20.47
N ALA A 523 -10.26 -40.06 20.37
CA ALA A 523 -9.24 -41.07 20.66
C ALA A 523 -8.97 -41.16 22.17
N GLU A 524 -9.21 -42.33 22.75
CA GLU A 524 -9.08 -42.63 24.19
C GLU A 524 -8.53 -44.07 24.36
N HIS A 525 -7.39 -44.26 25.02
CA HIS A 525 -6.86 -45.61 25.41
C HIS A 525 -6.95 -46.71 24.32
N GLY A 526 -6.50 -46.43 23.09
CA GLY A 526 -6.56 -47.40 21.98
C GLY A 526 -7.99 -47.65 21.45
N ARG A 527 -8.91 -46.71 21.66
CA ARG A 527 -10.30 -46.77 21.16
C ARG A 527 -10.71 -45.44 20.57
N ILE A 528 -11.59 -45.49 19.59
CA ILE A 528 -12.30 -44.33 19.08
C ILE A 528 -13.69 -44.38 19.69
N LEU A 529 -14.01 -43.40 20.53
CA LEU A 529 -15.35 -43.17 21.04
C LEU A 529 -16.16 -42.39 20.01
N LYS A 530 -17.45 -42.71 19.84
CA LYS A 530 -18.45 -41.81 19.26
C LYS A 530 -19.25 -41.22 20.41
N VAL A 531 -19.31 -39.89 20.47
CA VAL A 531 -20.09 -39.12 21.45
C VAL A 531 -21.10 -38.28 20.68
N ASP A 532 -22.36 -38.66 20.80
CA ASP A 532 -23.50 -37.97 20.21
C ASP A 532 -24.07 -36.97 21.23
N SER A 533 -24.49 -35.79 20.76
CA SER A 533 -25.07 -34.74 21.60
C SER A 533 -26.36 -35.18 22.31
N ASN A 534 -27.10 -36.13 21.75
CA ASN A 534 -28.38 -36.60 22.26
C ASN A 534 -28.39 -38.09 22.66
N ALA A 535 -27.50 -38.92 22.10
CA ALA A 535 -27.53 -40.38 22.27
C ALA A 535 -26.42 -40.98 23.17
N GLY A 536 -25.56 -40.15 23.77
CA GLY A 536 -24.53 -40.57 24.73
C GLY A 536 -23.22 -41.06 24.08
N ARG A 537 -22.40 -41.76 24.88
CA ARG A 537 -21.06 -42.24 24.51
C ARG A 537 -21.04 -43.75 24.22
N ALA A 538 -20.49 -44.14 23.08
CA ALA A 538 -20.24 -45.54 22.73
C ALA A 538 -18.82 -45.74 22.17
N VAL A 539 -18.26 -46.94 22.30
CA VAL A 539 -17.04 -47.33 21.56
C VAL A 539 -17.42 -47.53 20.10
N TRP A 540 -16.83 -46.75 19.20
CA TRP A 540 -17.07 -46.84 17.76
C TRP A 540 -16.13 -47.84 17.09
N HIS A 541 -14.85 -47.85 17.49
CA HIS A 541 -13.85 -48.80 17.00
C HIS A 541 -12.74 -49.01 18.03
N GLU A 542 -12.20 -50.23 18.12
CA GLU A 542 -10.98 -50.51 18.89
C GLU A 542 -9.76 -50.51 17.96
N PHE A 543 -8.68 -49.89 18.40
CA PHE A 543 -7.53 -49.55 17.56
C PHE A 543 -6.23 -50.04 18.21
N GLU A 544 -5.47 -50.86 17.47
CA GLU A 544 -4.16 -51.34 17.91
C GLU A 544 -3.11 -50.23 17.73
N GLY A 545 -2.56 -49.72 18.84
CA GLY A 545 -1.55 -48.66 18.86
C GLY A 545 -2.02 -47.35 19.50
N SER A 546 -1.11 -46.40 19.62
CA SER A 546 -1.35 -45.06 20.16
C SER A 546 -1.75 -44.09 19.04
N MET A 547 -3.04 -43.75 18.97
CA MET A 547 -3.55 -42.77 18.02
C MET A 547 -2.95 -41.38 18.26
N ARG A 548 -2.43 -40.78 17.18
CA ARG A 548 -1.74 -39.48 17.13
C ARG A 548 -2.61 -38.33 16.58
N GLY A 549 -3.73 -38.65 15.94
CA GLY A 549 -4.60 -37.64 15.34
C GLY A 549 -5.77 -38.23 14.57
N LEU A 550 -6.89 -37.50 14.55
CA LEU A 550 -8.13 -37.82 13.87
C LEU A 550 -8.54 -36.63 12.98
N ALA A 551 -9.08 -36.90 11.79
CA ALA A 551 -9.71 -35.88 10.95
C ALA A 551 -10.81 -36.48 10.07
N LEU A 552 -11.78 -35.67 9.67
CA LEU A 552 -12.76 -36.05 8.65
C LEU A 552 -12.35 -35.51 7.28
N ASP A 553 -12.39 -36.36 6.26
CA ASP A 553 -12.24 -35.94 4.86
C ASP A 553 -13.58 -35.51 4.23
N ALA A 554 -13.51 -34.84 3.08
CA ALA A 554 -14.67 -34.36 2.32
C ALA A 554 -15.57 -35.48 1.74
N ARG A 555 -15.31 -36.76 2.06
CA ARG A 555 -16.01 -37.95 1.58
C ARG A 555 -16.50 -38.82 2.75
N ASN A 556 -16.80 -38.20 3.90
CA ASN A 556 -17.23 -38.86 5.14
C ASN A 556 -16.30 -40.01 5.62
N GLY A 557 -15.00 -39.86 5.37
CA GLY A 557 -13.96 -40.75 5.87
C GLY A 557 -13.32 -40.22 7.13
N LEU A 558 -13.16 -41.07 8.15
CA LEU A 558 -12.34 -40.80 9.31
C LEU A 558 -10.89 -41.19 9.01
N LEU A 559 -10.02 -40.19 8.89
CA LEU A 559 -8.58 -40.35 8.81
C LEU A 559 -7.99 -40.52 10.21
N VAL A 560 -7.18 -41.56 10.40
CA VAL A 560 -6.51 -41.88 11.66
C VAL A 560 -5.00 -41.96 11.41
N SER A 561 -4.26 -41.17 12.18
CA SER A 561 -2.80 -41.28 12.33
C SER A 561 -2.47 -41.91 13.68
N TYR A 562 -1.41 -42.70 13.75
CA TYR A 562 -1.04 -43.50 14.91
C TYR A 562 0.47 -43.77 14.93
N ASP A 563 0.99 -44.16 16.08
CA ASP A 563 2.40 -44.41 16.30
C ASP A 563 2.97 -45.51 15.41
N HIS A 564 4.22 -45.33 14.99
CA HIS A 564 4.95 -46.24 14.09
C HIS A 564 4.31 -46.49 12.71
N ALA A 565 3.17 -45.86 12.41
CA ALA A 565 2.50 -45.94 11.12
C ALA A 565 3.31 -45.21 10.03
N ARG A 566 3.54 -45.89 8.91
CA ARG A 566 4.15 -45.28 7.72
C ARG A 566 3.12 -44.73 6.71
N TRP A 567 1.85 -44.79 7.08
CA TRP A 567 0.65 -44.54 6.27
C TRP A 567 -0.49 -44.04 7.17
N LEU A 568 -1.60 -43.55 6.58
CA LEU A 568 -2.80 -43.13 7.30
C LEU A 568 -3.94 -44.11 7.08
N GLN A 569 -4.62 -44.52 8.16
CA GLN A 569 -5.80 -45.38 8.06
C GLN A 569 -7.04 -44.51 7.83
N ARG A 570 -7.66 -44.64 6.66
CA ARG A 570 -9.03 -44.14 6.42
C ARG A 570 -10.03 -45.21 6.83
N PHE A 571 -11.11 -44.80 7.50
CA PHE A 571 -12.32 -45.59 7.67
C PHE A 571 -13.49 -44.87 6.99
N ASP A 572 -14.35 -45.59 6.29
CA ASP A 572 -15.66 -45.04 5.92
C ASP A 572 -16.55 -44.97 7.17
N LEU A 573 -17.11 -43.79 7.51
CA LEU A 573 -17.84 -43.60 8.76
C LEU A 573 -19.10 -44.47 8.91
N ARG A 574 -19.71 -44.89 7.79
CA ARG A 574 -20.99 -45.61 7.76
C ARG A 574 -20.78 -47.12 7.77
N THR A 575 -19.89 -47.62 6.92
CA THR A 575 -19.63 -49.06 6.71
C THR A 575 -18.53 -49.59 7.62
N LYS A 576 -17.67 -48.71 8.16
CA LYS A 576 -16.42 -49.02 8.86
C LYS A 576 -15.37 -49.75 8.02
N GLU A 577 -15.52 -49.76 6.69
CA GLU A 577 -14.51 -50.31 5.78
C GLU A 577 -13.18 -49.56 5.93
N LYS A 578 -12.08 -50.32 5.99
CA LYS A 578 -10.73 -49.82 6.25
C LYS A 578 -9.95 -49.70 4.95
N GLN A 579 -9.42 -48.52 4.65
CA GLN A 579 -8.54 -48.26 3.51
C GLN A 579 -7.20 -47.64 3.95
N PRO A 580 -6.05 -48.28 3.69
CA PRO A 580 -4.75 -47.66 3.89
C PRO A 580 -4.47 -46.59 2.83
N LEU A 581 -4.08 -45.38 3.26
CA LEU A 581 -3.64 -44.28 2.40
C LEU A 581 -2.15 -44.01 2.63
N GLY A 582 -1.35 -43.90 1.57
CA GLY A 582 0.10 -43.67 1.72
C GLY A 582 0.98 -44.91 1.84
N GLY A 583 0.41 -46.12 1.71
CA GLY A 583 1.19 -47.37 1.69
C GLY A 583 1.98 -47.53 0.39
N GLY A 584 3.15 -46.90 0.27
CA GLY A 584 3.93 -46.87 -0.97
C GLY A 584 5.41 -46.49 -0.80
N LYS A 585 6.01 -45.91 -1.85
CA LYS A 585 7.46 -45.61 -1.94
C LYS A 585 7.95 -44.51 -1.00
N ALA A 586 7.07 -43.68 -0.45
CA ALA A 586 7.40 -42.63 0.51
C ALA A 586 6.86 -43.05 1.88
N PHE A 587 7.73 -43.09 2.89
CA PHE A 587 7.39 -43.52 4.24
C PHE A 587 7.31 -42.34 5.20
N LEU A 588 6.20 -42.25 5.94
CA LEU A 588 6.09 -41.43 7.15
C LEU A 588 6.87 -42.10 8.30
N ASN A 589 7.18 -41.33 9.35
CA ASN A 589 7.98 -41.77 10.50
C ASN A 589 7.19 -41.79 11.81
N ASP A 590 6.47 -40.71 12.10
CA ASP A 590 5.53 -40.54 13.23
C ASP A 590 4.48 -39.51 12.77
N PRO A 591 3.49 -39.93 11.97
CA PRO A 591 2.48 -39.02 11.43
C PRO A 591 1.51 -38.59 12.52
N ARG A 592 1.28 -37.28 12.58
CA ARG A 592 0.47 -36.63 13.61
C ARG A 592 -0.47 -35.63 12.96
N ARG A 593 -1.68 -35.54 13.53
CA ARG A 593 -2.64 -34.47 13.26
C ARG A 593 -2.89 -34.24 11.75
N PRO A 594 -3.49 -35.23 11.05
CA PRO A 594 -3.99 -35.00 9.71
C PRO A 594 -5.02 -33.86 9.74
N ASN A 595 -5.05 -33.05 8.70
CA ASN A 595 -6.01 -31.98 8.49
C ASN A 595 -6.43 -32.05 7.01
N ALA A 596 -7.64 -32.56 6.77
CA ALA A 596 -8.11 -32.82 5.41
C ALA A 596 -8.49 -31.52 4.70
N ASP A 597 -8.24 -31.45 3.39
CA ASP A 597 -8.72 -30.36 2.54
C ASP A 597 -10.07 -30.69 1.89
N LYS A 598 -10.71 -29.67 1.30
CA LYS A 598 -11.97 -29.80 0.56
C LYS A 598 -11.85 -30.59 -0.76
N HIS A 599 -10.63 -30.93 -1.18
CA HIS A 599 -10.32 -31.67 -2.42
C HIS A 599 -10.06 -33.16 -2.16
N GLY A 600 -10.13 -33.61 -0.90
CA GLY A 600 -9.95 -35.01 -0.50
C GLY A 600 -8.49 -35.43 -0.28
N GLY A 601 -7.56 -34.47 -0.26
CA GLY A 601 -6.20 -34.63 0.27
C GLY A 601 -6.13 -34.30 1.76
N ALA A 602 -4.93 -34.37 2.34
CA ALA A 602 -4.71 -33.99 3.75
C ALA A 602 -3.29 -33.51 4.02
N TYR A 603 -3.15 -32.46 4.81
CA TYR A 603 -1.88 -32.01 5.37
C TYR A 603 -1.64 -32.70 6.71
N LEU A 604 -0.39 -33.04 7.03
CA LEU A 604 -0.04 -33.65 8.32
C LEU A 604 1.38 -33.29 8.76
N CYS A 605 1.61 -33.24 10.07
CA CYS A 605 2.93 -33.19 10.66
C CYS A 605 3.55 -34.61 10.69
N ASP A 606 4.86 -34.74 10.47
CA ASP A 606 5.58 -36.00 10.57
C ASP A 606 6.91 -35.83 11.31
N GLY A 607 7.31 -36.87 12.05
CA GLY A 607 8.68 -37.12 12.53
C GLY A 607 9.47 -35.87 12.96
N ASP A 608 10.40 -35.44 12.08
CA ASP A 608 11.34 -34.32 12.29
C ASP A 608 10.68 -32.92 12.31
N ARG A 609 9.37 -32.83 12.59
CA ARG A 609 8.53 -31.63 12.45
C ARG A 609 8.46 -31.14 11.00
N ALA A 610 8.44 -32.07 10.06
CA ALA A 610 8.14 -31.81 8.66
C ALA A 610 6.63 -31.80 8.41
N VAL A 611 6.20 -31.13 7.34
CA VAL A 611 4.82 -31.21 6.85
C VAL A 611 4.80 -32.01 5.55
N HIS A 612 3.85 -32.95 5.46
CA HIS A 612 3.54 -33.69 4.24
C HIS A 612 2.11 -33.41 3.80
N TYR A 613 1.88 -33.53 2.50
CA TYR A 613 0.57 -33.52 1.87
C TYR A 613 0.27 -34.88 1.27
N LEU A 614 -0.86 -35.47 1.64
CA LEU A 614 -1.45 -36.65 1.02
C LEU A 614 -2.17 -36.23 -0.26
N GLN A 615 -1.66 -36.72 -1.38
CA GLN A 615 -2.22 -36.50 -2.71
C GLN A 615 -3.39 -37.47 -3.01
N ALA A 616 -4.23 -37.10 -3.97
CA ALA A 616 -5.41 -37.89 -4.37
C ALA A 616 -5.07 -39.28 -4.95
N ASP A 617 -3.83 -39.47 -5.44
CA ASP A 617 -3.29 -40.77 -5.88
C ASP A 617 -2.81 -41.67 -4.72
N GLY A 618 -2.92 -41.18 -3.48
CA GLY A 618 -2.49 -41.87 -2.27
C GLY A 618 -1.01 -41.73 -1.95
N THR A 619 -0.25 -40.84 -2.61
CA THR A 619 1.16 -40.58 -2.31
C THR A 619 1.37 -39.40 -1.35
N PHE A 620 2.54 -39.32 -0.71
CA PHE A 620 2.93 -38.18 0.14
C PHE A 620 3.96 -37.28 -0.52
N LYS A 621 3.73 -35.97 -0.47
CA LYS A 621 4.66 -34.91 -0.89
C LYS A 621 5.10 -34.07 0.30
N LYS A 622 6.41 -33.96 0.54
CA LYS A 622 6.96 -33.09 1.59
C LYS A 622 6.86 -31.62 1.17
N LEU A 623 6.34 -30.76 2.04
CA LEU A 623 6.28 -29.31 1.81
C LEU A 623 7.64 -28.65 2.03
N ASN A 624 7.91 -27.59 1.27
CA ASN A 624 9.06 -26.71 1.51
C ASN A 624 8.65 -25.51 2.36
N LEU A 625 8.87 -25.59 3.68
CA LEU A 625 8.69 -24.48 4.63
C LEU A 625 10.02 -23.78 4.99
N GLY A 626 11.08 -24.01 4.20
CA GLY A 626 12.42 -23.52 4.48
C GLY A 626 12.98 -24.08 5.79
N LYS A 627 13.21 -23.22 6.78
CA LYS A 627 13.71 -23.59 8.12
C LYS A 627 12.60 -23.78 9.17
N LEU A 628 11.35 -23.45 8.84
CA LEU A 628 10.23 -23.57 9.77
C LEU A 628 9.96 -25.05 10.09
N LYS A 629 9.71 -25.34 11.38
CA LYS A 629 9.37 -26.67 11.88
C LYS A 629 7.94 -26.65 12.40
N ALA A 630 7.13 -27.61 11.95
CA ALA A 630 5.71 -27.66 12.28
C ALA A 630 5.46 -28.58 13.47
N ASP A 631 4.90 -28.03 14.55
CA ASP A 631 4.37 -28.79 15.67
C ASP A 631 2.89 -29.16 15.41
N GLN A 632 2.11 -28.21 14.87
CA GLN A 632 0.68 -28.36 14.56
C GLN A 632 0.33 -27.57 13.30
N LEU A 633 -0.79 -27.90 12.64
CA LEU A 633 -1.26 -27.22 11.44
C LEU A 633 -2.79 -27.23 11.30
N ALA A 634 -3.31 -26.26 10.55
CA ALA A 634 -4.70 -26.25 10.10
C ALA A 634 -4.84 -25.56 8.73
N VAL A 635 -5.71 -26.09 7.87
CA VAL A 635 -6.03 -25.51 6.56
C VAL A 635 -7.17 -24.50 6.72
N GLY A 636 -7.11 -23.37 6.02
CA GLY A 636 -8.22 -22.42 5.96
C GLY A 636 -9.44 -22.99 5.23
N PRO A 637 -10.66 -22.49 5.48
CA PRO A 637 -11.90 -23.07 4.93
C PRO A 637 -11.91 -23.12 3.39
N ASP A 638 -11.33 -22.11 2.75
CA ASP A 638 -11.22 -22.02 1.29
C ASP A 638 -10.05 -22.84 0.70
N GLY A 639 -9.21 -23.48 1.51
CA GLY A 639 -8.03 -24.20 1.04
C GLY A 639 -6.90 -23.31 0.49
N ASP A 640 -7.02 -21.99 0.60
CA ASP A 640 -6.07 -21.01 0.07
C ASP A 640 -4.93 -20.68 1.05
N PHE A 641 -5.02 -21.13 2.30
CA PHE A 641 -4.04 -20.85 3.35
C PHE A 641 -3.77 -22.07 4.25
N LEU A 642 -2.50 -22.24 4.63
CA LEU A 642 -2.05 -23.19 5.64
C LEU A 642 -1.50 -22.42 6.85
N PHE A 643 -2.10 -22.63 8.01
CA PHE A 643 -1.56 -22.16 9.28
C PHE A 643 -0.68 -23.24 9.91
N VAL A 644 0.47 -22.82 10.44
CA VAL A 644 1.50 -23.69 11.02
C VAL A 644 1.90 -23.12 12.38
N ALA A 645 1.78 -23.92 13.44
CA ALA A 645 2.39 -23.60 14.72
C ALA A 645 3.84 -24.10 14.77
N SER A 646 4.72 -23.24 15.25
CA SER A 646 6.11 -23.54 15.58
C SER A 646 6.40 -22.97 16.97
N GLU A 647 6.44 -23.85 17.97
CA GLU A 647 6.68 -23.53 19.38
C GLU A 647 5.67 -22.50 19.94
N SER A 648 6.06 -21.22 20.03
CA SER A 648 5.20 -20.12 20.50
C SER A 648 4.73 -19.19 19.38
N GLU A 649 5.02 -19.51 18.12
CA GLU A 649 4.72 -18.66 16.97
C GLU A 649 3.72 -19.33 16.02
N LEU A 650 2.69 -18.58 15.63
CA LEU A 650 1.76 -18.92 14.57
C LEU A 650 2.28 -18.34 13.25
N TRP A 651 2.34 -19.17 12.23
CA TRP A 651 2.77 -18.81 10.88
C TRP A 651 1.64 -19.10 9.88
N GLY A 652 1.54 -18.30 8.83
CA GLY A 652 0.61 -18.48 7.72
C GLY A 652 1.38 -18.59 6.40
N CYS A 653 0.93 -19.48 5.53
CA CYS A 653 1.45 -19.67 4.18
C CYS A 653 0.26 -19.66 3.21
N SER A 654 0.38 -18.99 2.07
CA SER A 654 -0.58 -19.21 0.96
C SER A 654 -0.41 -20.64 0.43
N ILE A 655 -1.51 -21.28 0.06
CA ILE A 655 -1.51 -22.53 -0.70
C ILE A 655 -1.60 -22.15 -2.18
N GLU A 656 -0.54 -22.41 -2.94
CA GLU A 656 -0.46 -22.09 -4.36
C GLU A 656 -1.12 -23.19 -5.21
N SER A 657 -1.07 -24.43 -4.73
CA SER A 657 -1.80 -25.59 -5.23
C SER A 657 -1.63 -26.76 -4.24
N ALA A 658 -2.26 -27.91 -4.52
CA ALA A 658 -2.16 -29.14 -3.73
C ALA A 658 -0.69 -29.50 -3.40
N GLY A 659 -0.33 -29.41 -2.11
CA GLY A 659 1.03 -29.66 -1.62
C GLY A 659 2.11 -28.68 -2.13
N MET A 660 1.75 -27.44 -2.51
CA MET A 660 2.68 -26.33 -2.75
C MET A 660 2.22 -25.09 -2.00
N VAL A 661 3.14 -24.46 -1.28
CA VAL A 661 2.87 -23.30 -0.42
C VAL A 661 3.87 -22.19 -0.68
N GLY A 662 3.39 -20.95 -0.58
CA GLY A 662 4.22 -19.75 -0.64
C GLY A 662 5.08 -19.57 0.61
N LYS A 663 5.86 -18.49 0.63
CA LYS A 663 6.77 -18.17 1.74
C LYS A 663 6.00 -17.99 3.07
N PRO A 664 6.39 -18.70 4.15
CA PRO A 664 5.76 -18.50 5.46
C PRO A 664 5.95 -17.08 6.01
N ILE A 665 4.88 -16.52 6.55
CA ILE A 665 4.83 -15.22 7.22
C ILE A 665 4.37 -15.45 8.67
N ARG A 666 5.05 -14.83 9.64
CA ARG A 666 4.63 -14.93 11.05
C ARG A 666 3.37 -14.10 11.29
N VAL A 667 2.32 -14.76 11.74
CA VAL A 667 1.00 -14.18 12.03
C VAL A 667 0.95 -13.65 13.46
N ALA A 668 1.29 -14.47 14.46
CA ALA A 668 1.20 -14.10 15.87
C ALA A 668 2.28 -14.77 16.72
N LYS A 669 2.53 -14.23 17.92
CA LYS A 669 3.30 -14.91 18.99
C LYS A 669 2.40 -15.07 20.22
N VAL A 670 2.39 -16.27 20.78
CA VAL A 670 1.45 -16.72 21.80
C VAL A 670 2.20 -16.87 23.12
N ALA A 671 1.91 -15.97 24.07
CA ALA A 671 2.58 -15.91 25.36
C ALA A 671 2.02 -16.95 26.34
N SER A 672 2.33 -18.22 26.13
CA SER A 672 1.95 -19.32 27.00
C SER A 672 3.12 -20.26 27.31
N PRO A 673 3.28 -20.72 28.57
CA PRO A 673 4.13 -21.87 28.87
C PRO A 673 3.73 -23.07 28.00
N GLY A 674 4.73 -23.77 27.46
CA GLY A 674 4.52 -24.91 26.56
C GLY A 674 4.06 -24.58 25.13
N GLY A 675 3.95 -23.30 24.75
CA GLY A 675 3.65 -22.89 23.37
C GLY A 675 2.23 -23.20 22.90
N ILE A 676 2.07 -23.26 21.57
CA ILE A 676 0.83 -23.64 20.88
C ILE A 676 0.73 -25.17 20.88
N ARG A 677 -0.43 -25.68 21.33
CA ARG A 677 -0.67 -27.11 21.54
C ARG A 677 -1.48 -27.76 20.42
N ASP A 678 -2.38 -26.98 19.82
CA ASP A 678 -3.20 -27.34 18.66
C ASP A 678 -3.79 -26.07 18.03
N LEU A 679 -4.35 -26.16 16.82
CA LEU A 679 -5.11 -25.07 16.21
C LEU A 679 -6.24 -25.56 15.30
N ALA A 680 -7.29 -24.76 15.20
CA ALA A 680 -8.39 -24.94 14.24
C ALA A 680 -8.69 -23.62 13.52
N VAL A 681 -9.25 -23.71 12.32
CA VAL A 681 -9.79 -22.55 11.59
C VAL A 681 -11.29 -22.75 11.41
N ASP A 682 -12.09 -21.74 11.73
CA ASP A 682 -13.55 -21.80 11.53
C ASP A 682 -13.96 -21.53 10.07
N GLY A 683 -15.25 -21.71 9.75
CA GLY A 683 -15.79 -21.42 8.42
C GLY A 683 -15.70 -19.95 8.01
N ARG A 684 -15.38 -19.04 8.94
CA ARG A 684 -15.16 -17.61 8.71
C ARG A 684 -13.66 -17.31 8.56
N GLY A 685 -12.76 -18.28 8.68
CA GLY A 685 -11.32 -18.08 8.60
C GLY A 685 -10.65 -17.58 9.89
N LEU A 686 -11.35 -17.54 11.03
CA LEU A 686 -10.74 -17.20 12.32
C LEU A 686 -9.92 -18.39 12.84
N VAL A 687 -8.71 -18.11 13.30
CA VAL A 687 -7.76 -19.11 13.81
C VAL A 687 -7.91 -19.21 15.32
N SER A 688 -8.42 -20.34 15.79
CA SER A 688 -8.45 -20.69 17.21
C SER A 688 -7.15 -21.37 17.61
N VAL A 689 -6.36 -20.71 18.44
CA VAL A 689 -5.03 -21.15 18.88
C VAL A 689 -5.10 -21.68 20.31
N VAL A 690 -4.79 -22.95 20.47
CA VAL A 690 -4.85 -23.65 21.76
C VAL A 690 -3.52 -23.55 22.47
N HIS A 691 -3.54 -23.24 23.77
CA HIS A 691 -2.36 -23.14 24.60
C HIS A 691 -2.64 -23.64 26.02
N GLY A 692 -1.62 -23.63 26.90
CA GLY A 692 -1.71 -24.26 28.22
C GLY A 692 -2.78 -23.67 29.18
N GLY A 693 -3.29 -22.48 28.90
CA GLY A 693 -4.30 -21.78 29.73
C GLY A 693 -5.68 -21.63 29.10
N GLY A 694 -5.91 -22.16 27.90
CA GLY A 694 -7.14 -21.92 27.16
C GLY A 694 -6.98 -21.91 25.64
N VAL A 695 -7.83 -21.11 25.00
CA VAL A 695 -7.81 -20.83 23.56
C VAL A 695 -7.86 -19.32 23.33
N ASP A 696 -7.02 -18.81 22.45
CA ASP A 696 -7.12 -17.46 21.89
C ASP A 696 -7.70 -17.55 20.47
N VAL A 697 -8.73 -16.76 20.16
CA VAL A 697 -9.33 -16.65 18.81
C VAL A 697 -8.74 -15.43 18.12
N ILE A 698 -8.06 -15.67 16.99
CA ILE A 698 -7.17 -14.71 16.32
C ILE A 698 -7.56 -14.59 14.84
N THR A 699 -7.47 -13.40 14.25
CA THR A 699 -7.70 -13.22 12.80
C THR A 699 -6.51 -13.74 11.97
N PRO A 700 -6.67 -14.02 10.66
CA PRO A 700 -5.56 -14.38 9.78
C PRO A 700 -4.38 -13.40 9.80
N GLU A 701 -4.65 -12.14 10.13
CA GLU A 701 -3.68 -11.02 10.19
C GLU A 701 -2.99 -10.89 11.57
N GLY A 702 -3.36 -11.73 12.56
CA GLY A 702 -2.69 -11.84 13.86
C GLY A 702 -3.37 -11.13 15.03
N LEU A 703 -4.55 -10.52 14.85
CA LEU A 703 -5.26 -9.83 15.94
C LEU A 703 -6.08 -10.80 16.79
N ARG A 704 -5.86 -10.82 18.11
CA ARG A 704 -6.72 -11.55 19.05
C ARG A 704 -8.05 -10.83 19.27
N LEU A 705 -9.15 -11.51 18.95
CA LEU A 705 -10.52 -11.03 19.15
C LEU A 705 -11.11 -11.49 20.49
N ALA A 706 -10.75 -12.70 20.94
CA ALA A 706 -11.38 -13.33 22.09
C ALA A 706 -10.46 -14.38 22.75
N THR A 707 -10.76 -14.71 24.01
CA THR A 707 -10.07 -15.76 24.78
C THR A 707 -11.09 -16.61 25.54
N ALA A 708 -10.91 -17.93 25.52
CA ALA A 708 -11.66 -18.89 26.34
C ALA A 708 -10.73 -19.52 27.38
N ARG A 709 -10.99 -19.28 28.67
CA ARG A 709 -10.25 -19.91 29.78
C ARG A 709 -10.81 -21.31 30.02
N LEU A 710 -9.95 -22.33 29.94
CA LEU A 710 -10.33 -23.72 30.22
C LEU A 710 -9.82 -24.15 31.62
N PRO A 711 -10.56 -25.00 32.35
CA PRO A 711 -10.18 -25.41 33.70
C PRO A 711 -9.04 -26.45 33.71
N ASP A 712 -8.93 -27.26 32.65
CA ASP A 712 -7.88 -28.26 32.47
C ASP A 712 -7.05 -27.96 31.20
N ILE A 713 -5.82 -28.48 31.13
CA ILE A 713 -4.92 -28.25 30.00
C ILE A 713 -5.50 -28.89 28.73
N PRO A 714 -5.72 -28.13 27.64
CA PRO A 714 -6.23 -28.67 26.39
C PRO A 714 -5.26 -29.62 25.68
N THR A 715 -5.82 -30.60 24.97
CA THR A 715 -5.10 -31.61 24.18
C THR A 715 -5.44 -31.59 22.70
N ALA A 716 -6.65 -31.18 22.28
CA ALA A 716 -7.00 -31.03 20.86
C ALA A 716 -8.13 -30.01 20.63
N VAL A 717 -8.30 -29.51 19.40
CA VAL A 717 -9.39 -28.60 19.03
C VAL A 717 -9.96 -28.86 17.63
N VAL A 718 -11.25 -28.58 17.46
CA VAL A 718 -11.95 -28.61 16.15
C VAL A 718 -12.98 -27.50 16.09
N ALA A 719 -13.01 -26.73 15.01
CA ALA A 719 -14.08 -25.77 14.73
C ALA A 719 -15.16 -26.40 13.84
N ARG A 720 -16.44 -26.29 14.21
CA ARG A 720 -17.60 -26.67 13.38
C ARG A 720 -18.72 -25.65 13.53
N GLY A 721 -19.15 -25.08 12.41
CA GLY A 721 -20.08 -23.94 12.41
C GLY A 721 -19.51 -22.80 13.26
N GLU A 722 -20.32 -22.33 14.21
CA GLU A 722 -19.94 -21.32 15.20
C GLU A 722 -19.55 -21.92 16.57
N THR A 723 -19.27 -23.23 16.64
CA THR A 723 -18.82 -23.90 17.86
C THR A 723 -17.37 -24.37 17.73
N LEU A 724 -16.57 -24.07 18.74
CA LEU A 724 -15.24 -24.63 18.92
C LEU A 724 -15.30 -25.76 19.95
N HIS A 725 -15.01 -26.98 19.51
CA HIS A 725 -14.94 -28.16 20.37
C HIS A 725 -13.51 -28.32 20.87
N VAL A 726 -13.30 -28.24 22.18
CA VAL A 726 -11.97 -28.30 22.79
C VAL A 726 -11.89 -29.52 23.71
N LEU A 727 -10.93 -30.40 23.42
CA LEU A 727 -10.65 -31.61 24.19
C LEU A 727 -9.62 -31.32 25.28
N THR A 728 -9.85 -31.82 26.48
CA THR A 728 -8.82 -32.04 27.51
C THR A 728 -8.68 -33.55 27.73
N LYS A 729 -7.69 -33.98 28.54
CA LYS A 729 -7.49 -35.42 28.82
C LYS A 729 -8.76 -36.12 29.34
N ASP A 730 -9.59 -35.39 30.10
CA ASP A 730 -10.67 -35.96 30.92
C ASP A 730 -12.07 -35.42 30.57
N SER A 731 -12.18 -34.42 29.67
CA SER A 731 -13.44 -33.76 29.32
C SER A 731 -13.46 -33.21 27.88
N LEU A 732 -14.66 -33.07 27.32
CA LEU A 732 -14.91 -32.34 26.08
C LEU A 732 -15.69 -31.07 26.40
N TYR A 733 -15.21 -29.94 25.90
CA TYR A 733 -15.83 -28.62 26.06
C TYR A 733 -16.32 -28.08 24.72
N ALA A 734 -17.34 -27.25 24.75
CA ALA A 734 -17.78 -26.40 23.65
C ALA A 734 -17.56 -24.93 24.04
N VAL A 735 -17.03 -24.14 23.12
CA VAL A 735 -16.89 -22.69 23.23
C VAL A 735 -17.69 -22.06 22.10
N ASP A 736 -18.57 -21.12 22.45
CA ASP A 736 -19.42 -20.42 21.49
C ASP A 736 -18.62 -19.30 20.79
N LEU A 737 -18.62 -19.32 19.46
CA LEU A 737 -17.97 -18.34 18.60
C LEU A 737 -18.97 -17.41 17.88
N ALA A 738 -20.28 -17.54 18.10
CA ALA A 738 -21.31 -16.72 17.43
C ALA A 738 -21.19 -15.23 17.81
N GLY A 739 -20.81 -14.94 19.06
CA GLY A 739 -20.52 -13.57 19.52
C GLY A 739 -19.22 -12.96 18.95
N VAL A 740 -18.31 -13.79 18.43
CA VAL A 740 -17.03 -13.33 17.87
C VAL A 740 -17.26 -12.80 16.46
N ILE A 741 -17.42 -11.48 16.38
CA ILE A 741 -17.51 -10.78 15.11
C ILE A 741 -16.14 -10.86 14.42
N ARG A 742 -16.00 -11.67 13.37
CA ARG A 742 -14.98 -11.43 12.34
C ARG A 742 -15.33 -10.08 11.69
N PRO A 743 -14.52 -9.03 11.85
CA PRO A 743 -14.93 -7.71 11.39
C PRO A 743 -14.79 -7.55 9.87
#